data_AF-A0A7C3B8A5-F1
#
_entry.id   AF-A0A7C3B8A5-F1
#
_cell.length_a   1.000
_cell.length_b   1.000
_cell.length_c   1.000
_cell.angle_alpha   90.00
_cell.angle_beta   90.00
_cell.angle_gamma   90.00
#
_symmetry.space_group_name_H-M   'P 1'
#
loop_
_entity.id
_entity.type
_entity.pdbx_description
1 polymer ?
#
loop_
_entity_poly.entity_id
_entity_poly.type
_entity_poly.pdbx_seq_one_letter_code
_entity_poly.pdbx_strand_id
1 'polypeptide(L)'
;MTLGLVLIQPQRVQRATVGNAEAALLEDAFSLATRIAVDQASGGRILEAFSEAMEATATRLMEHTSSGLAAAHRDLQALLQPIILALDALGQDTSTLEDPAQAADKARLLFERVAEIAEGLSIEQLRQYTEQALDIVQNDLGLTSAFIEEQIWALIDDIVARLQQMEPESDATARANRLEMISLLRRLKRHLYGEFRFPELNADQIASALMTFLRRSGVEPLAEKVSCVGVNVSQAAQTGLSLYELLSPNPNRSVAITSNPTSNTEGRSNTPVRLASTEEEQFCWYASWLLGDEDRPWYFWLIPGLPKDEIWIDRAQGKIIRKNRLRADQTLAEGTDIDWTSIPIFQESGRPHYAFRSFSPETLETWAFGTAVGGNFLEMLLHLISLEEGDYASNSVNSAANLGLAIYEILKKKPFPWWLEWLLIRVLGTLLASLEGMHTRVSASNWFMMWITLAGPDLGEVIIYNSTAGGIQDLILSFMTLRNHVGSPASGASEVAANYKEVSGIVDLFVGLATKLLVIAVPREDYCHPFQEGGAAKLWLLWMLLAGTGFGLLGGLVGMIAAYLSAGIFSGDEDWGQVGKELLFAVPKVWKSFWPALYLDKEGDTDDGRYNPDGTAFQGYPPAESSPYNLPYVEGLSVYVGQGNQGMFSHTFINSSQIYAYDFSMDQDEEILASRPGTVVDFFDWAPDDENTWTSMPAGVTPVPGQTTAQRWNFIVIRHDRDDTGNLLTNPDPNHDLGPGGTPVWTYAVYGHGRQGSIRDIFANRLGIPVANITPANIIGQVVSRGQPVMRAGDTGISFHNHLHMHIKSGPPPSTAPPVGGGALSNWTLPFVFREVTNFIGTDGVCKNLNFYTSDNTRVP
;
A
#
# COMPACT_ATOMS: atom_id res chain seq x y z
N MET A 1 -2.69 -4.13 -7.23
CA MET A 1 -3.51 -5.09 -8.01
C MET A 1 -4.84 -5.32 -7.30
N THR A 2 -5.96 -4.94 -7.92
CA THR A 2 -7.31 -5.03 -7.32
C THR A 2 -8.03 -6.33 -7.72
N LEU A 3 -9.06 -6.71 -6.94
CA LEU A 3 -9.97 -7.85 -7.15
C LEU A 3 -10.40 -8.10 -8.61
N GLY A 4 -10.40 -7.06 -9.46
CA GLY A 4 -10.73 -7.14 -10.87
C GLY A 4 -9.85 -8.09 -11.68
N LEU A 5 -8.57 -8.26 -11.34
CA LEU A 5 -7.68 -9.22 -12.00
C LEU A 5 -7.98 -10.68 -11.62
N VAL A 6 -8.53 -10.91 -10.42
CA VAL A 6 -8.97 -12.24 -9.95
C VAL A 6 -10.14 -12.76 -10.79
N LEU A 7 -11.03 -11.86 -11.22
CA LEU A 7 -12.17 -12.18 -12.11
C LEU A 7 -11.75 -12.46 -13.56
N ILE A 8 -10.55 -12.04 -13.98
CA ILE A 8 -10.07 -12.16 -15.37
C ILE A 8 -9.29 -13.46 -15.61
N GLN A 9 -8.85 -14.19 -14.56
CA GLN A 9 -8.04 -15.42 -14.69
C GLN A 9 -8.57 -16.66 -13.94
N PRO A 10 -9.87 -17.05 -14.07
CA PRO A 10 -10.42 -18.23 -13.40
C PRO A 10 -9.69 -19.55 -13.76
N GLN A 11 -9.04 -19.60 -14.93
CA GLN A 11 -8.32 -20.76 -15.43
C GLN A 11 -6.98 -21.05 -14.73
N ARG A 12 -6.40 -20.06 -14.02
CA ARG A 12 -5.19 -20.26 -13.20
C ARG A 12 -5.55 -20.83 -11.83
N VAL A 13 -6.66 -20.38 -11.26
CA VAL A 13 -7.23 -20.95 -10.02
C VAL A 13 -7.66 -22.41 -10.24
N GLN A 14 -8.34 -22.72 -11.35
CA GLN A 14 -8.73 -24.10 -11.69
C GLN A 14 -7.56 -25.06 -11.96
N ARG A 15 -6.36 -24.55 -12.29
CA ARG A 15 -5.17 -25.37 -12.51
C ARG A 15 -4.39 -25.63 -11.22
N ALA A 16 -4.51 -24.73 -10.23
CA ALA A 16 -3.93 -24.88 -8.90
C ALA A 16 -4.70 -25.83 -7.97
N THR A 17 -5.90 -26.28 -8.37
CA THR A 17 -6.87 -26.97 -7.49
C THR A 17 -6.94 -28.49 -7.63
N VAL A 18 -6.02 -29.12 -8.36
CA VAL A 18 -6.05 -30.59 -8.48
C VAL A 18 -5.44 -31.25 -7.23
N GLY A 19 -6.26 -31.54 -6.21
CA GLY A 19 -5.99 -32.59 -5.22
C GLY A 19 -5.79 -32.18 -3.75
N ASN A 20 -5.89 -30.90 -3.36
CA ASN A 20 -5.76 -30.46 -1.96
C ASN A 20 -7.11 -30.01 -1.37
N ALA A 21 -7.45 -30.46 -0.17
CA ALA A 21 -8.65 -30.07 0.57
C ALA A 21 -8.73 -28.55 0.85
N GLU A 22 -7.59 -27.90 1.07
CA GLU A 22 -7.49 -26.45 1.27
C GLU A 22 -7.78 -25.66 -0.01
N ALA A 23 -7.36 -26.18 -1.16
CA ALA A 23 -7.64 -25.57 -2.46
C ALA A 23 -9.15 -25.60 -2.78
N ALA A 24 -9.84 -26.68 -2.38
CA ALA A 24 -11.30 -26.77 -2.50
C ALA A 24 -12.03 -25.79 -1.58
N LEU A 25 -11.49 -25.48 -0.40
CA LEU A 25 -12.05 -24.46 0.49
C LEU A 25 -11.83 -23.04 -0.04
N LEU A 26 -10.68 -22.78 -0.67
CA LEU A 26 -10.42 -21.52 -1.34
C LEU A 26 -11.38 -21.30 -2.52
N GLU A 27 -11.66 -22.34 -3.31
CA GLU A 27 -12.68 -22.31 -4.36
C GLU A 27 -14.08 -22.03 -3.79
N ASP A 28 -14.44 -22.65 -2.67
CA ASP A 28 -15.70 -22.35 -1.98
C ASP A 28 -15.81 -20.87 -1.60
N ALA A 29 -14.74 -20.26 -1.07
CA ALA A 29 -14.72 -18.84 -0.70
C ALA A 29 -14.86 -17.90 -1.92
N PHE A 30 -14.18 -18.18 -3.04
CA PHE A 30 -14.37 -17.42 -4.27
C PHE A 30 -15.77 -17.62 -4.89
N SER A 31 -16.33 -18.82 -4.75
CA SER A 31 -17.70 -19.13 -5.14
C SER A 31 -18.70 -18.29 -4.34
N LEU A 32 -18.52 -18.15 -3.02
CA LEU A 32 -19.34 -17.26 -2.18
C LEU A 32 -19.33 -15.82 -2.71
N ALA A 33 -18.15 -15.24 -2.95
CA ALA A 33 -18.02 -13.86 -3.42
C ALA A 33 -18.71 -13.63 -4.78
N THR A 34 -18.51 -14.56 -5.72
CA THR A 34 -19.08 -14.47 -7.07
C THR A 34 -20.60 -14.62 -7.03
N ARG A 35 -21.10 -15.52 -6.19
CA ARG A 35 -22.55 -15.75 -6.02
C ARG A 35 -23.25 -14.56 -5.40
N ILE A 36 -22.63 -13.89 -4.42
CA ILE A 36 -23.15 -12.63 -3.86
C ILE A 36 -23.25 -11.56 -4.95
N ALA A 37 -22.21 -11.41 -5.79
CA ALA A 37 -22.17 -10.39 -6.83
C ALA A 37 -23.23 -10.57 -7.94
N VAL A 38 -23.59 -11.81 -8.27
CA VAL A 38 -24.51 -12.13 -9.37
C VAL A 38 -25.97 -12.33 -8.88
N ASP A 39 -26.18 -12.46 -7.57
CA ASP A 39 -27.49 -12.74 -6.97
C ASP A 39 -28.53 -11.65 -7.29
N GLN A 40 -28.18 -10.38 -7.07
CA GLN A 40 -29.09 -9.25 -7.28
C GLN A 40 -29.51 -9.11 -8.76
N ALA A 41 -28.60 -9.40 -9.69
CA ALA A 41 -28.91 -9.41 -11.13
C ALA A 41 -29.90 -10.52 -11.52
N SER A 42 -30.03 -11.55 -10.69
CA SER A 42 -30.95 -12.68 -10.88
C SER A 42 -32.24 -12.53 -10.06
N GLY A 43 -32.49 -11.37 -9.45
CA GLY A 43 -33.65 -11.13 -8.58
C GLY A 43 -33.55 -11.80 -7.20
N GLY A 44 -32.36 -12.23 -6.81
CA GLY A 44 -32.10 -12.80 -5.48
C GLY A 44 -32.04 -11.74 -4.38
N ARG A 45 -32.18 -12.19 -3.13
CA ARG A 45 -32.29 -11.38 -1.92
C ARG A 45 -31.20 -11.70 -0.88
N ILE A 46 -30.09 -12.28 -1.31
CA ILE A 46 -29.03 -12.73 -0.40
C ILE A 46 -28.39 -11.56 0.34
N LEU A 47 -28.19 -10.41 -0.33
CA LEU A 47 -27.67 -9.21 0.32
C LEU A 47 -28.55 -8.69 1.46
N GLU A 48 -29.87 -8.87 1.37
CA GLU A 48 -30.79 -8.51 2.46
C GLU A 48 -30.50 -9.36 3.70
N ALA A 49 -30.35 -10.68 3.54
CA ALA A 49 -30.02 -11.57 4.65
C ALA A 49 -28.65 -11.23 5.29
N PHE A 50 -27.66 -10.81 4.51
CA PHE A 50 -26.38 -10.33 5.03
C PHE A 50 -26.54 -9.04 5.83
N SER A 51 -27.29 -8.06 5.32
CA SER A 51 -27.56 -6.80 6.01
C SER A 51 -28.24 -7.05 7.36
N GLU A 52 -29.30 -7.85 7.38
CA GLU A 52 -30.02 -8.16 8.62
C GLU A 52 -29.18 -8.99 9.62
N ALA A 53 -28.26 -9.83 9.14
CA ALA A 53 -27.32 -10.55 10.02
C ALA A 53 -26.27 -9.61 10.63
N MET A 54 -25.81 -8.61 9.86
CA MET A 54 -24.91 -7.58 10.36
C MET A 54 -25.59 -6.67 11.38
N GLU A 55 -26.85 -6.29 11.17
CA GLU A 55 -27.64 -5.55 12.16
C GLU A 55 -27.77 -6.32 13.49
N ALA A 56 -28.02 -7.63 13.42
CA ALA A 56 -28.05 -8.49 14.61
C ALA A 56 -26.69 -8.57 15.31
N THR A 57 -25.61 -8.63 14.54
CA THR A 57 -24.23 -8.62 15.07
C THR A 57 -23.91 -7.29 15.73
N ALA A 58 -24.27 -6.17 15.12
CA ALA A 58 -24.13 -4.82 15.68
C ALA A 58 -24.85 -4.70 17.03
N THR A 59 -26.08 -5.21 17.09
CA THR A 59 -26.89 -5.22 18.32
C THR A 59 -26.17 -5.99 19.43
N ARG A 60 -25.68 -7.22 19.16
CA ARG A 60 -24.94 -8.01 20.16
C ARG A 60 -23.66 -7.33 20.63
N LEU A 61 -22.88 -6.77 19.70
CA LEU A 61 -21.65 -6.05 20.02
C LEU A 61 -21.93 -4.89 20.97
N MET A 62 -22.96 -4.10 20.69
CA MET A 62 -23.34 -2.94 21.49
C MET A 62 -23.95 -3.30 22.85
N GLU A 63 -24.81 -4.32 22.89
CA GLU A 63 -25.31 -4.87 24.17
C GLU A 63 -24.16 -5.27 25.08
N HIS A 64 -23.13 -5.92 24.51
CA HIS A 64 -21.93 -6.32 25.25
C HIS A 64 -21.11 -5.12 25.74
N THR A 65 -20.86 -4.12 24.87
CA THR A 65 -20.05 -2.94 25.26
C THR A 65 -20.77 -1.98 26.21
N SER A 66 -22.11 -2.03 26.28
CA SER A 66 -22.95 -1.06 27.01
C SER A 66 -22.53 -0.82 28.47
N SER A 67 -22.04 -1.87 29.16
CA SER A 67 -21.72 -1.81 30.58
C SER A 67 -20.46 -1.01 30.94
N GLY A 68 -19.47 -0.96 30.05
CA GLY A 68 -18.22 -0.21 30.26
C GLY A 68 -18.04 1.00 29.33
N LEU A 69 -19.02 1.25 28.47
CA LEU A 69 -19.10 2.35 27.53
C LEU A 69 -18.87 3.74 28.15
N ALA A 70 -19.34 3.98 29.37
CA ALA A 70 -19.11 5.25 30.07
C ALA A 70 -17.64 5.43 30.50
N ALA A 71 -16.96 4.34 30.87
CA ALA A 71 -15.53 4.34 31.17
C ALA A 71 -14.74 4.54 29.87
N ALA A 72 -15.01 3.72 28.86
CA ALA A 72 -14.43 3.82 27.53
C ALA A 72 -14.59 5.23 26.95
N HIS A 73 -15.74 5.86 27.11
CA HIS A 73 -15.97 7.24 26.66
C HIS A 73 -15.01 8.23 27.31
N ARG A 74 -14.94 8.23 28.65
CA ARG A 74 -14.07 9.15 29.39
C ARG A 74 -12.61 8.95 28.99
N ASP A 75 -12.19 7.71 28.87
CA ASP A 75 -10.79 7.35 28.71
C ASP A 75 -10.36 7.52 27.23
N LEU A 76 -11.23 7.21 26.27
CA LEU A 76 -11.05 7.54 24.84
C LEU A 76 -11.07 9.05 24.59
N GLN A 77 -11.94 9.80 25.28
CA GLN A 77 -11.94 11.26 25.18
C GLN A 77 -10.60 11.82 25.68
N ALA A 78 -10.08 11.33 26.80
CA ALA A 78 -8.78 11.75 27.32
C ALA A 78 -7.64 11.45 26.33
N LEU A 79 -7.68 10.28 25.69
CA LEU A 79 -6.70 9.86 24.68
C LEU A 79 -6.76 10.74 23.41
N LEU A 80 -7.96 11.06 22.93
CA LEU A 80 -8.16 11.82 21.69
C LEU A 80 -8.11 13.35 21.88
N GLN A 81 -8.23 13.86 23.11
CA GLN A 81 -8.33 15.30 23.38
C GLN A 81 -7.19 16.14 22.78
N PRO A 82 -5.90 15.72 22.79
CA PRO A 82 -4.83 16.49 22.16
C PRO A 82 -5.02 16.64 20.65
N ILE A 83 -5.50 15.60 19.98
CA ILE A 83 -5.78 15.58 18.54
C ILE A 83 -6.97 16.51 18.23
N ILE A 84 -8.04 16.41 19.03
CA ILE A 84 -9.22 17.26 18.89
C ILE A 84 -8.85 18.74 19.04
N LEU A 85 -8.02 19.09 20.03
CA LEU A 85 -7.55 20.47 20.22
C LEU A 85 -6.68 20.97 19.05
N ALA A 86 -5.86 20.10 18.47
CA ALA A 86 -5.06 20.43 17.28
C ALA A 86 -5.97 20.71 16.06
N LEU A 87 -7.00 19.88 15.85
CA LEU A 87 -7.99 20.06 14.79
C LEU A 87 -8.85 21.32 15.00
N ASP A 88 -9.28 21.58 16.24
CA ASP A 88 -10.03 22.79 16.59
C ASP A 88 -9.20 24.07 16.37
N ALA A 89 -7.91 24.04 16.68
CA ALA A 89 -7.00 25.17 16.45
C ALA A 89 -6.83 25.49 14.96
N LEU A 90 -6.82 24.47 14.10
CA LEU A 90 -6.81 24.65 12.64
C LEU A 90 -8.15 25.21 12.14
N GLY A 91 -9.25 24.76 12.76
CA GLY A 91 -10.63 25.21 12.55
C GLY A 91 -10.84 26.73 12.62
N GLN A 92 -10.10 27.42 13.49
CA GLN A 92 -10.33 28.81 13.86
C GLN A 92 -9.57 29.85 13.01
N ASP A 93 -8.64 29.43 12.14
CA ASP A 93 -7.70 30.33 11.44
C ASP A 93 -7.98 30.48 9.93
N THR A 94 -9.17 30.13 9.43
CA THR A 94 -9.43 30.00 7.98
C THR A 94 -10.20 31.15 7.31
N SER A 95 -10.26 32.35 7.90
CA SER A 95 -11.01 33.46 7.30
C SER A 95 -10.44 34.06 5.99
N THR A 96 -9.37 33.52 5.40
CA THR A 96 -8.88 33.93 4.06
C THR A 96 -8.10 32.77 3.39
N LEU A 97 -8.74 32.02 2.48
CA LEU A 97 -8.08 31.10 1.54
C LEU A 97 -8.23 31.65 0.11
N GLU A 98 -7.90 32.92 -0.08
CA GLU A 98 -8.00 33.60 -1.37
C GLU A 98 -6.73 33.41 -2.24
N ASP A 99 -5.62 32.93 -1.64
CA ASP A 99 -4.29 32.88 -2.25
C ASP A 99 -3.68 31.44 -2.18
N PRO A 100 -3.25 30.85 -3.32
CA PRO A 100 -2.53 29.58 -3.36
C PRO A 100 -1.34 29.47 -2.42
N ALA A 101 -0.58 30.54 -2.22
CA ALA A 101 0.59 30.50 -1.35
C ALA A 101 0.18 30.33 0.13
N GLN A 102 -0.93 30.94 0.55
CA GLN A 102 -1.45 30.82 1.91
C GLN A 102 -2.04 29.43 2.18
N ALA A 103 -2.68 28.81 1.18
CA ALA A 103 -3.19 27.44 1.29
C ALA A 103 -2.03 26.42 1.43
N ALA A 104 -0.99 26.56 0.62
CA ALA A 104 0.21 25.73 0.70
C ALA A 104 0.95 25.91 2.04
N ASP A 105 1.07 27.14 2.56
CA ASP A 105 1.70 27.42 3.85
C ASP A 105 0.90 26.84 5.04
N LYS A 106 -0.43 26.86 4.97
CA LYS A 106 -1.27 26.24 6.01
C LYS A 106 -1.19 24.72 5.99
N ALA A 107 -1.17 24.12 4.80
CA ALA A 107 -0.90 22.68 4.65
C ALA A 107 0.49 22.33 5.22
N ARG A 108 1.53 23.12 4.93
CA ARG A 108 2.88 22.94 5.50
C ARG A 108 2.86 22.98 7.04
N LEU A 109 2.23 23.99 7.64
CA LEU A 109 2.14 24.10 9.11
C LEU A 109 1.42 22.92 9.76
N LEU A 110 0.42 22.35 9.06
CA LEU A 110 -0.24 21.13 9.51
C LEU A 110 0.74 19.95 9.55
N PHE A 111 1.52 19.75 8.49
CA PHE A 111 2.52 18.69 8.43
C PHE A 111 3.65 18.86 9.44
N GLU A 112 4.12 20.09 9.64
CA GLU A 112 5.14 20.37 10.67
C GLU A 112 4.64 19.97 12.05
N ARG A 113 3.40 20.30 12.42
CA ARG A 113 2.83 19.89 13.71
C ARG A 113 2.67 18.38 13.83
N VAL A 114 2.25 17.70 12.76
CA VAL A 114 2.13 16.23 12.76
C VAL A 114 3.52 15.57 12.87
N ALA A 115 4.52 16.11 12.17
CA ALA A 115 5.90 15.65 12.24
C ALA A 115 6.50 15.88 13.64
N GLU A 116 6.33 17.06 14.24
CA GLU A 116 6.77 17.36 15.61
C GLU A 116 6.17 16.39 16.64
N ILE A 117 4.89 16.05 16.49
CA ILE A 117 4.23 15.05 17.35
C ILE A 117 4.89 13.69 17.17
N ALA A 118 5.12 13.28 15.92
CA ALA A 118 5.67 11.97 15.60
C ALA A 118 7.17 11.82 15.96
N GLU A 119 7.97 12.89 15.83
CA GLU A 119 9.37 12.97 16.31
C GLU A 119 9.46 12.88 17.84
N GLY A 120 8.46 13.39 18.55
CA GLY A 120 8.38 13.33 20.00
C GLY A 120 8.02 11.95 20.58
N LEU A 121 7.71 10.95 19.74
CA LEU A 121 7.26 9.62 20.18
C LEU A 121 8.42 8.64 20.36
N SER A 122 8.74 8.31 21.61
CA SER A 122 9.58 7.17 21.98
C SER A 122 8.81 5.84 21.95
N ILE A 123 9.54 4.71 21.93
CA ILE A 123 8.91 3.37 21.93
C ILE A 123 8.17 3.12 23.25
N GLU A 124 8.66 3.69 24.35
CA GLU A 124 8.00 3.68 25.65
C GLU A 124 6.68 4.45 25.63
N GLN A 125 6.61 5.61 24.97
CA GLN A 125 5.37 6.36 24.82
C GLN A 125 4.37 5.64 23.90
N LEU A 126 4.84 5.08 22.78
CA LEU A 126 3.99 4.26 21.90
C LEU A 126 3.43 3.05 22.63
N ARG A 127 4.24 2.37 23.43
CA ARG A 127 3.79 1.29 24.30
C ARG A 127 2.69 1.77 25.24
N GLN A 128 2.91 2.87 25.97
CA GLN A 128 1.92 3.40 26.91
C GLN A 128 0.60 3.79 26.22
N TYR A 129 0.63 4.45 25.06
CA TYR A 129 -0.58 4.79 24.32
C TYR A 129 -1.29 3.55 23.78
N THR A 130 -0.52 2.56 23.34
CA THR A 130 -1.08 1.29 22.87
C THR A 130 -1.71 0.50 24.00
N GLU A 131 -1.07 0.42 25.17
CA GLU A 131 -1.62 -0.19 26.38
C GLU A 131 -2.95 0.48 26.78
N GLN A 132 -2.99 1.81 26.81
CA GLN A 132 -4.23 2.55 27.10
C GLN A 132 -5.33 2.28 26.06
N ALA A 133 -4.98 2.26 24.77
CA ALA A 133 -5.94 1.96 23.72
C ALA A 133 -6.48 0.52 23.82
N LEU A 134 -5.61 -0.45 24.13
CA LEU A 134 -6.02 -1.84 24.33
C LEU A 134 -6.84 -2.02 25.60
N ASP A 135 -6.54 -1.30 26.68
CA ASP A 135 -7.35 -1.30 27.90
C ASP A 135 -8.77 -0.79 27.63
N ILE A 136 -8.92 0.31 26.87
CA ILE A 136 -10.24 0.82 26.46
C ILE A 136 -10.99 -0.26 25.66
N VAL A 137 -10.33 -0.89 24.68
CA VAL A 137 -10.98 -1.87 23.79
C VAL A 137 -11.30 -3.17 24.52
N GLN A 138 -10.37 -3.73 25.28
CA GLN A 138 -10.49 -5.07 25.86
C GLN A 138 -11.13 -5.04 27.25
N ASN A 139 -10.78 -4.07 28.10
CA ASN A 139 -11.23 -4.02 29.49
C ASN A 139 -12.48 -3.17 29.66
N ASP A 140 -12.53 -1.97 29.07
CA ASP A 140 -13.72 -1.13 29.20
C ASP A 140 -14.84 -1.60 28.25
N LEU A 141 -14.55 -1.82 26.98
CA LEU A 141 -15.57 -2.26 26.01
C LEU A 141 -15.78 -3.79 26.02
N GLY A 142 -14.89 -4.57 26.65
CA GLY A 142 -15.02 -6.03 26.69
C GLY A 142 -14.75 -6.73 25.35
N LEU A 143 -14.18 -6.04 24.36
CA LEU A 143 -13.94 -6.54 23.00
C LEU A 143 -12.66 -7.38 22.94
N THR A 144 -12.66 -8.49 23.70
CA THR A 144 -11.54 -9.44 23.74
C THR A 144 -11.45 -10.25 22.44
N SER A 145 -10.26 -10.78 22.14
CA SER A 145 -10.05 -11.65 20.95
C SER A 145 -11.02 -12.83 20.91
N ALA A 146 -11.29 -13.47 22.05
CA ALA A 146 -12.24 -14.57 22.15
C ALA A 146 -13.69 -14.14 21.83
N PHE A 147 -14.10 -12.96 22.30
CA PHE A 147 -15.42 -12.43 22.01
C PHE A 147 -15.59 -12.07 20.52
N ILE A 148 -14.58 -11.44 19.91
CA ILE A 148 -14.61 -11.13 18.47
C ILE A 148 -14.65 -12.42 17.64
N GLU A 149 -13.88 -13.45 18.01
CA GLU A 149 -13.94 -14.78 17.39
C GLU A 149 -15.36 -15.38 17.46
N GLU A 150 -16.02 -15.30 18.61
CA GLU A 150 -17.40 -15.74 18.78
C GLU A 150 -18.35 -15.01 17.83
N GLN A 151 -18.21 -13.69 17.69
CA GLN A 151 -19.05 -12.89 16.79
C GLN A 151 -18.87 -13.23 15.32
N ILE A 152 -17.66 -13.59 14.87
CA ILE A 152 -17.42 -14.08 13.49
C ILE A 152 -18.26 -15.35 13.24
N TRP A 153 -18.23 -16.29 14.17
CA TRP A 153 -18.97 -17.55 14.02
C TRP A 153 -20.49 -17.39 14.15
N ALA A 154 -20.93 -16.48 15.01
CA ALA A 154 -22.34 -16.12 15.17
C ALA A 154 -22.87 -15.43 13.90
N LEU A 155 -22.09 -14.54 13.28
CA LEU A 155 -22.46 -13.91 12.01
C LEU A 155 -22.70 -14.93 10.90
N ILE A 156 -21.82 -15.93 10.77
CA ILE A 156 -22.00 -17.02 9.78
C ILE A 156 -23.29 -17.80 10.07
N ASP A 157 -23.59 -18.10 11.33
CA ASP A 157 -24.83 -18.79 11.71
C ASP A 157 -26.08 -17.96 11.43
N ASP A 158 -26.04 -16.66 11.71
CA ASP A 158 -27.15 -15.74 11.44
C ASP A 158 -27.45 -15.65 9.95
N ILE A 159 -26.43 -15.51 9.11
CA ILE A 159 -26.58 -15.51 7.65
C ILE A 159 -27.24 -16.82 7.20
N VAL A 160 -26.74 -17.97 7.67
CA VAL A 160 -27.31 -19.28 7.32
C VAL A 160 -28.77 -19.38 7.77
N ALA A 161 -29.08 -18.99 9.01
CA ALA A 161 -30.43 -19.07 9.55
C ALA A 161 -31.41 -18.20 8.76
N ARG A 162 -31.04 -16.96 8.43
CA ARG A 162 -31.86 -16.05 7.64
C ARG A 162 -32.11 -16.57 6.23
N LEU A 163 -31.05 -17.01 5.54
CA LEU A 163 -31.18 -17.61 4.20
C LEU A 163 -32.10 -18.84 4.21
N GLN A 164 -32.17 -19.61 5.30
CA GLN A 164 -33.08 -20.75 5.42
C GLN A 164 -34.54 -20.34 5.64
N GLN A 165 -34.78 -19.24 6.34
CA GLN A 165 -36.11 -18.74 6.69
C GLN A 165 -36.73 -17.90 5.57
N MET A 166 -35.93 -17.44 4.60
CA MET A 166 -36.44 -16.72 3.45
C MET A 166 -37.45 -17.54 2.64
N GLU A 167 -38.55 -16.89 2.29
CA GLU A 167 -39.54 -17.44 1.36
C GLU A 167 -38.88 -17.86 0.04
N PRO A 168 -39.22 -19.03 -0.52
CA PRO A 168 -38.63 -19.49 -1.77
C PRO A 168 -38.82 -18.48 -2.90
N GLU A 169 -37.72 -18.13 -3.54
CA GLU A 169 -37.71 -17.26 -4.71
C GLU A 169 -38.52 -17.91 -5.84
N SER A 170 -39.29 -17.09 -6.57
CA SER A 170 -40.04 -17.56 -7.74
C SER A 170 -39.12 -17.99 -8.88
N ASP A 171 -37.93 -17.37 -8.97
CA ASP A 171 -36.90 -17.75 -9.92
C ASP A 171 -36.08 -18.97 -9.41
N ALA A 172 -35.97 -19.99 -10.26
CA ALA A 172 -35.30 -21.24 -9.89
C ALA A 172 -33.77 -21.07 -9.72
N THR A 173 -33.15 -20.14 -10.44
CA THR A 173 -31.72 -19.85 -10.38
C THR A 173 -31.37 -19.12 -9.09
N ALA A 174 -32.15 -18.10 -8.72
CA ALA A 174 -32.01 -17.40 -7.44
C ALA A 174 -32.17 -18.36 -6.25
N ARG A 175 -33.20 -19.23 -6.29
CA ARG A 175 -33.40 -20.25 -5.26
C ARG A 175 -32.24 -21.26 -5.17
N ALA A 176 -31.71 -21.72 -6.31
CA ALA A 176 -30.56 -22.62 -6.32
C ALA A 176 -29.31 -21.92 -5.76
N ASN A 177 -29.12 -20.63 -6.09
CA ASN A 177 -28.01 -19.83 -5.58
C ASN A 177 -28.05 -19.72 -4.05
N ARG A 178 -29.22 -19.44 -3.46
CA ARG A 178 -29.41 -19.38 -2.01
C ARG A 178 -29.09 -20.70 -1.31
N LEU A 179 -29.59 -21.82 -1.83
CA LEU A 179 -29.33 -23.15 -1.25
C LEU A 179 -27.84 -23.51 -1.31
N GLU A 180 -27.16 -23.15 -2.39
CA GLU A 180 -25.72 -23.36 -2.52
C GLU A 180 -24.94 -22.48 -1.53
N MET A 181 -25.31 -21.20 -1.36
CA MET A 181 -24.71 -20.30 -0.37
C MET A 181 -24.79 -20.87 1.06
N ILE A 182 -25.95 -21.43 1.43
CA ILE A 182 -26.13 -22.11 2.74
C ILE A 182 -25.16 -23.30 2.87
N SER A 183 -25.01 -24.10 1.82
CA SER A 183 -24.11 -25.26 1.80
C SER A 183 -22.65 -24.85 1.98
N LEU A 184 -22.21 -23.86 1.20
CA LEU A 184 -20.84 -23.32 1.21
C LEU A 184 -20.49 -22.74 2.58
N LEU A 185 -21.34 -21.89 3.16
CA LEU A 185 -21.10 -21.30 4.49
C LEU A 185 -20.97 -22.36 5.59
N ARG A 186 -21.83 -23.39 5.57
CA ARG A 186 -21.75 -24.51 6.52
C ARG A 186 -20.51 -25.36 6.32
N ARG A 187 -20.08 -25.58 5.08
CA ARG A 187 -18.86 -26.31 4.77
C ARG A 187 -17.64 -25.55 5.25
N LEU A 188 -17.57 -24.25 4.97
CA LEU A 188 -16.50 -23.36 5.43
C LEU A 188 -16.39 -23.36 6.95
N LYS A 189 -17.51 -23.13 7.66
CA LYS A 189 -17.53 -23.19 9.12
C LYS A 189 -17.06 -24.54 9.65
N ARG A 190 -17.53 -25.65 9.08
CA ARG A 190 -17.14 -26.99 9.54
C ARG A 190 -15.63 -27.25 9.46
N HIS A 191 -14.95 -26.69 8.46
CA HIS A 191 -13.52 -26.92 8.26
C HIS A 191 -12.65 -25.91 9.03
N LEU A 192 -13.11 -24.68 9.22
CA LEU A 192 -12.32 -23.62 9.84
C LEU A 192 -12.62 -23.44 11.34
N TYR A 193 -13.76 -23.93 11.82
CA TYR A 193 -14.14 -23.85 13.24
C TYR A 193 -13.23 -24.74 14.09
N GLY A 194 -12.52 -24.11 15.03
CA GLY A 194 -11.52 -24.77 15.88
C GLY A 194 -10.08 -24.66 15.36
N GLU A 195 -9.89 -24.43 14.06
CA GLU A 195 -8.58 -24.16 13.44
C GLU A 195 -8.24 -22.66 13.52
N PHE A 196 -9.22 -21.80 13.26
CA PHE A 196 -9.04 -20.36 13.37
C PHE A 196 -9.05 -19.90 14.83
N ARG A 197 -8.08 -19.04 15.17
CA ARG A 197 -8.08 -18.23 16.39
C ARG A 197 -7.93 -16.77 16.04
N PHE A 198 -8.78 -15.91 16.61
CA PHE A 198 -8.62 -14.48 16.41
C PHE A 198 -7.35 -14.01 17.13
N PRO A 199 -6.47 -13.21 16.49
CA PRO A 199 -5.20 -12.82 17.08
C PRO A 199 -5.36 -12.09 18.42
N GLU A 200 -4.46 -12.37 19.36
CA GLU A 200 -4.33 -11.57 20.58
C GLU A 200 -3.64 -10.24 20.25
N LEU A 201 -4.24 -9.14 20.68
CA LEU A 201 -3.62 -7.82 20.51
C LEU A 201 -2.65 -7.58 21.67
N ASN A 202 -1.37 -7.41 21.34
CA ASN A 202 -0.29 -7.22 22.29
C ASN A 202 0.34 -5.83 22.12
N ALA A 203 0.41 -5.06 23.21
CA ALA A 203 0.92 -3.69 23.17
C ALA A 203 2.39 -3.59 22.74
N ASP A 204 3.25 -4.52 23.17
CA ASP A 204 4.66 -4.55 22.79
C ASP A 204 4.83 -4.80 21.30
N GLN A 205 4.08 -5.76 20.74
CA GLN A 205 4.15 -6.09 19.33
C GLN A 205 3.68 -4.92 18.47
N ILE A 206 2.56 -4.30 18.84
CA ILE A 206 1.99 -3.15 18.13
C ILE A 206 2.91 -1.93 18.25
N ALA A 207 3.40 -1.60 19.44
CA ALA A 207 4.30 -0.47 19.64
C ALA A 207 5.63 -0.65 18.90
N SER A 208 6.18 -1.87 18.87
CA SER A 208 7.39 -2.19 18.11
C SER A 208 7.15 -2.06 16.61
N ALA A 209 6.01 -2.54 16.10
CA ALA A 209 5.64 -2.39 14.70
C ALA A 209 5.40 -0.92 14.31
N LEU A 210 4.72 -0.14 15.15
CA LEU A 210 4.52 1.30 14.96
C LEU A 210 5.84 2.07 14.98
N MET A 211 6.77 1.72 15.89
CA MET A 211 8.09 2.32 15.93
C MET A 211 8.91 1.97 14.68
N THR A 212 8.87 0.71 14.25
CA THR A 212 9.49 0.28 12.99
C THR A 212 8.90 1.02 11.80
N PHE A 213 7.59 1.22 11.78
CA PHE A 213 6.91 2.03 10.77
C PHE A 213 7.41 3.48 10.82
N LEU A 214 7.34 4.17 11.97
CA LEU A 214 7.81 5.56 12.10
C LEU A 214 9.28 5.73 11.66
N ARG A 215 10.15 4.77 12.01
CA ARG A 215 11.56 4.76 11.59
C ARG A 215 11.71 4.53 10.09
N ARG A 216 10.95 3.60 9.50
CA ARG A 216 10.94 3.32 8.05
C ARG A 216 10.34 4.48 7.25
N SER A 217 9.34 5.16 7.78
CA SER A 217 8.61 6.27 7.13
C SER A 217 9.37 7.59 7.14
N GLY A 218 10.48 7.68 7.88
CA GLY A 218 11.39 8.81 7.74
C GLY A 218 10.85 10.16 8.20
N VAL A 219 10.07 10.15 9.29
CA VAL A 219 9.43 11.36 9.82
C VAL A 219 10.42 12.46 10.21
N GLU A 220 11.63 12.12 10.67
CA GLU A 220 12.65 13.10 11.10
C GLU A 220 13.16 13.98 9.93
N PRO A 221 13.59 13.46 8.76
CA PRO A 221 13.88 14.32 7.60
C PRO A 221 12.64 14.84 6.86
N LEU A 222 11.43 14.34 7.18
CA LEU A 222 10.18 14.83 6.60
C LEU A 222 9.97 16.30 6.96
N ALA A 223 10.17 16.68 8.22
CA ALA A 223 10.05 18.07 8.66
C ALA A 223 11.08 18.98 7.96
N GLU A 224 12.33 18.54 7.85
CA GLU A 224 13.41 19.28 7.17
C GLU A 224 13.16 19.42 5.65
N LYS A 225 12.72 18.34 4.98
CA LYS A 225 12.39 18.35 3.55
C LYS A 225 11.14 19.17 3.27
N VAL A 226 10.09 19.05 4.08
CA VAL A 226 8.85 19.85 3.97
C VAL A 226 9.14 21.34 4.16
N SER A 227 10.02 21.70 5.10
CA SER A 227 10.47 23.08 5.29
C SER A 227 11.22 23.63 4.07
N CYS A 228 12.17 22.85 3.53
CA CYS A 228 12.92 23.22 2.32
C CYS A 228 12.04 23.33 1.06
N VAL A 229 11.09 22.42 0.89
CA VAL A 229 10.18 22.36 -0.27
C VAL A 229 9.13 23.47 -0.19
N GLY A 230 8.58 23.78 1.00
CA GLY A 230 7.55 24.80 1.19
C GLY A 230 7.96 26.21 0.73
N VAL A 231 9.22 26.58 0.95
CA VAL A 231 9.78 27.87 0.47
C VAL A 231 9.82 27.92 -1.06
N ASN A 232 10.10 26.80 -1.73
CA ASN A 232 10.16 26.71 -3.19
C ASN A 232 8.78 26.56 -3.83
N VAL A 233 7.82 25.90 -3.16
CA VAL A 233 6.44 25.74 -3.61
C VAL A 233 5.69 27.07 -3.60
N SER A 234 5.84 27.89 -2.55
CA SER A 234 5.24 29.23 -2.54
C SER A 234 5.75 30.10 -3.68
N GLN A 235 7.06 30.03 -4.00
CA GLN A 235 7.66 30.70 -5.16
C GLN A 235 7.20 30.12 -6.50
N ALA A 236 7.09 28.79 -6.63
CA ALA A 236 6.61 28.12 -7.83
C ALA A 236 5.12 28.39 -8.11
N ALA A 237 4.29 28.43 -7.06
CA ALA A 237 2.88 28.83 -7.15
C ALA A 237 2.75 30.29 -7.59
N GLN A 238 3.55 31.21 -7.03
CA GLN A 238 3.61 32.61 -7.45
C GLN A 238 4.11 32.77 -8.90
N THR A 239 5.07 31.93 -9.33
CA THR A 239 5.58 31.92 -10.72
C THR A 239 4.55 31.36 -11.69
N GLY A 240 3.83 30.31 -11.33
CA GLY A 240 2.74 29.74 -12.11
C GLY A 240 1.57 30.71 -12.27
N LEU A 241 1.21 31.43 -11.20
CA LEU A 241 0.26 32.55 -11.25
C LEU A 241 0.72 33.65 -12.21
N SER A 242 2.00 34.04 -12.15
CA SER A 242 2.58 35.04 -13.03
C SER A 242 2.60 34.60 -14.50
N LEU A 243 2.87 33.31 -14.78
CA LEU A 243 2.85 32.74 -16.12
C LEU A 243 1.42 32.65 -16.67
N TYR A 244 0.45 32.27 -15.83
CA TYR A 244 -0.96 32.23 -16.20
C TYR A 244 -1.50 33.63 -16.52
N GLU A 245 -1.12 34.65 -15.74
CA GLU A 245 -1.44 36.05 -16.05
C GLU A 245 -0.82 36.53 -17.38
N LEU A 246 0.37 36.01 -17.72
CA LEU A 246 1.04 36.29 -18.99
C LEU A 246 0.38 35.60 -20.20
N LEU A 247 -0.23 34.44 -20.00
CA LEU A 247 -0.78 33.57 -21.05
C LEU A 247 -2.31 33.65 -21.19
N SER A 248 -3.01 34.30 -20.25
CA SER A 248 -4.47 34.43 -20.30
C SER A 248 -4.89 35.49 -21.33
N PRO A 249 -5.73 35.15 -22.32
CA PRO A 249 -6.17 36.08 -23.36
C PRO A 249 -7.27 37.00 -22.80
N ASN A 250 -6.89 38.12 -22.17
CA ASN A 250 -7.84 39.17 -21.80
C ASN A 250 -7.60 40.42 -22.66
N PRO A 251 -8.55 40.84 -23.53
CA PRO A 251 -8.33 41.90 -24.52
C PRO A 251 -8.23 43.34 -23.96
N ASN A 252 -8.28 43.56 -22.64
CA ASN A 252 -8.43 44.90 -22.06
C ASN A 252 -7.40 45.29 -20.96
N ARG A 253 -6.14 44.85 -21.02
CA ARG A 253 -5.10 45.42 -20.14
C ARG A 253 -3.81 45.76 -20.88
N SER A 254 -3.54 47.07 -20.99
CA SER A 254 -2.20 47.60 -21.23
C SER A 254 -1.37 47.46 -19.95
N VAL A 255 -0.28 46.71 -20.04
CA VAL A 255 0.70 46.48 -18.97
C VAL A 255 1.47 47.78 -18.69
N ALA A 256 1.35 48.31 -17.47
CA ALA A 256 2.29 49.27 -16.92
C ALA A 256 3.13 48.56 -15.85
N ILE A 257 4.38 48.28 -16.18
CA ILE A 257 5.38 47.78 -15.24
C ILE A 257 5.85 48.96 -14.40
N THR A 258 5.58 48.96 -13.09
CA THR A 258 6.35 49.75 -12.13
C THR A 258 6.79 48.88 -10.97
N SER A 259 8.10 48.89 -10.76
CA SER A 259 8.84 48.22 -9.71
C SER A 259 8.66 48.91 -8.35
N ASN A 260 8.84 48.09 -7.30
CA ASN A 260 9.25 48.39 -5.93
C ASN A 260 8.16 48.36 -4.82
N PRO A 261 8.39 47.65 -3.69
CA PRO A 261 7.42 47.44 -2.63
C PRO A 261 7.66 48.40 -1.47
N THR A 262 6.84 49.43 -1.30
CA THR A 262 6.67 50.13 -0.01
C THR A 262 5.48 51.09 -0.10
N SER A 263 4.39 50.78 0.59
CA SER A 263 3.65 51.77 1.41
C SER A 263 2.51 51.08 2.16
N ASN A 264 2.56 51.23 3.48
CA ASN A 264 1.44 50.96 4.38
C ASN A 264 0.32 51.95 4.09
N THR A 265 -0.88 51.45 3.87
CA THR A 265 -2.11 52.21 4.13
C THR A 265 -3.13 51.30 4.79
N GLU A 266 -3.26 51.51 6.10
CA GLU A 266 -4.38 51.05 6.93
C GLU A 266 -5.68 51.68 6.44
N GLY A 267 -6.77 50.89 6.44
CA GLY A 267 -8.13 51.40 6.33
C GLY A 267 -8.99 50.72 5.26
N ARG A 268 -9.50 49.52 5.55
CA ARG A 268 -10.77 49.07 4.97
C ARG A 268 -11.53 48.20 5.96
N SER A 269 -12.78 48.57 6.19
CA SER A 269 -13.73 47.96 7.10
C SER A 269 -13.98 46.49 6.80
N ASN A 270 -13.86 45.64 7.82
CA ASN A 270 -14.36 44.26 7.84
C ASN A 270 -15.86 44.26 7.57
N THR A 271 -16.24 43.99 6.32
CA THR A 271 -17.57 43.52 5.95
C THR A 271 -17.31 42.22 5.19
N PRO A 272 -17.90 41.07 5.57
CA PRO A 272 -17.70 39.83 4.84
C PRO A 272 -18.18 40.05 3.41
N VAL A 273 -17.25 39.96 2.45
CA VAL A 273 -17.58 40.08 1.04
C VAL A 273 -18.18 38.74 0.64
N ARG A 274 -19.49 38.72 0.34
CA ARG A 274 -20.10 37.61 -0.43
C ARG A 274 -19.24 37.40 -1.68
N LEU A 275 -18.57 36.26 -1.80
CA LEU A 275 -17.97 35.80 -3.06
C LEU A 275 -19.09 35.44 -4.04
N ALA A 276 -19.82 36.44 -4.52
CA ALA A 276 -20.71 36.28 -5.67
C ALA A 276 -19.83 36.21 -6.92
N SER A 277 -19.45 34.99 -7.32
CA SER A 277 -18.86 34.77 -8.64
C SER A 277 -19.90 35.14 -9.69
N THR A 278 -19.55 36.06 -10.59
CA THR A 278 -20.34 36.42 -11.78
C THR A 278 -20.31 35.33 -12.86
N GLU A 279 -19.84 34.12 -12.53
CA GLU A 279 -19.81 32.98 -13.45
C GLU A 279 -21.22 32.37 -13.57
N GLU A 280 -21.60 31.98 -14.79
CA GLU A 280 -22.92 31.40 -15.10
C GLU A 280 -23.15 30.06 -14.39
N GLU A 281 -22.07 29.32 -14.10
CA GLU A 281 -22.07 28.08 -13.31
C GLU A 281 -21.12 28.21 -12.10
N GLN A 282 -21.55 27.73 -10.93
CA GLN A 282 -20.74 27.69 -9.70
C GLN A 282 -20.71 26.26 -9.14
N PHE A 283 -19.53 25.75 -8.82
CA PHE A 283 -19.35 24.47 -8.15
C PHE A 283 -19.57 24.60 -6.64
N CYS A 284 -20.23 23.61 -6.03
CA CYS A 284 -20.54 23.59 -4.60
C CYS A 284 -19.74 22.46 -3.92
N TRP A 285 -18.64 22.79 -3.26
CA TRP A 285 -17.66 21.83 -2.74
C TRP A 285 -18.23 20.96 -1.63
N TYR A 286 -18.85 21.56 -0.61
CA TYR A 286 -19.39 20.81 0.52
C TYR A 286 -20.61 19.98 0.12
N ALA A 287 -21.51 20.56 -0.70
CA ALA A 287 -22.67 19.83 -1.21
C ALA A 287 -22.26 18.66 -2.12
N SER A 288 -21.21 18.82 -2.94
CA SER A 288 -20.65 17.73 -3.77
C SER A 288 -19.98 16.64 -2.93
N TRP A 289 -19.27 17.01 -1.86
CA TRP A 289 -18.69 16.05 -0.93
C TRP A 289 -19.79 15.20 -0.23
N LEU A 290 -20.82 15.87 0.29
CA LEU A 290 -21.88 15.23 1.09
C LEU A 290 -22.86 14.40 0.25
N LEU A 291 -23.33 14.94 -0.88
CA LEU A 291 -24.38 14.31 -1.71
C LEU A 291 -23.83 13.54 -2.91
N GLY A 292 -22.51 13.61 -3.15
CA GLY A 292 -21.89 13.05 -4.36
C GLY A 292 -21.93 11.54 -4.46
N ASP A 293 -22.13 10.84 -3.35
CA ASP A 293 -22.29 9.38 -3.32
C ASP A 293 -23.75 8.92 -3.08
N GLU A 294 -24.69 9.86 -2.99
CA GLU A 294 -26.09 9.55 -2.76
C GLU A 294 -26.69 8.77 -3.96
N ASP A 295 -27.53 7.78 -3.65
CA ASP A 295 -28.18 6.87 -4.60
C ASP A 295 -27.22 6.01 -5.46
N ARG A 296 -25.94 5.91 -5.11
CA ARG A 296 -25.00 5.08 -5.87
C ARG A 296 -25.12 3.60 -5.50
N PRO A 297 -25.04 2.69 -6.49
CA PRO A 297 -24.93 1.27 -6.18
C PRO A 297 -23.68 1.01 -5.33
N TRP A 298 -23.81 0.22 -4.26
CA TRP A 298 -22.73 -0.04 -3.30
C TRP A 298 -21.43 -0.56 -3.93
N TYR A 299 -21.52 -1.30 -5.05
CA TYR A 299 -20.37 -1.86 -5.73
C TYR A 299 -19.55 -0.81 -6.51
N PHE A 300 -20.06 0.42 -6.70
CA PHE A 300 -19.26 1.51 -7.30
C PHE A 300 -18.06 1.87 -6.41
N TRP A 301 -18.20 1.72 -5.08
CA TRP A 301 -17.09 1.89 -4.12
C TRP A 301 -15.95 0.86 -4.32
N LEU A 302 -16.22 -0.27 -4.99
CA LEU A 302 -15.19 -1.27 -5.29
C LEU A 302 -14.25 -0.84 -6.43
N ILE A 303 -14.61 0.17 -7.23
CA ILE A 303 -13.84 0.62 -8.39
C ILE A 303 -13.05 1.88 -8.00
N PRO A 304 -11.72 1.78 -7.84
CA PRO A 304 -10.89 2.95 -7.51
C PRO A 304 -10.96 4.02 -8.61
N GLY A 305 -10.92 5.29 -8.21
CA GLY A 305 -10.90 6.43 -9.14
C GLY A 305 -12.23 6.73 -9.84
N LEU A 306 -13.33 6.06 -9.49
CA LEU A 306 -14.66 6.49 -9.94
C LEU A 306 -15.01 7.84 -9.32
N PRO A 307 -15.29 8.89 -10.12
CA PRO A 307 -15.57 10.23 -9.61
C PRO A 307 -16.88 10.25 -8.82
N LYS A 308 -16.99 11.12 -7.81
CA LYS A 308 -18.26 11.48 -7.15
C LYS A 308 -19.18 12.28 -8.08
N ASP A 309 -20.49 12.26 -7.81
CA ASP A 309 -21.45 13.11 -8.50
C ASP A 309 -21.23 14.55 -8.01
N GLU A 310 -21.47 15.53 -8.87
CA GLU A 310 -21.10 16.92 -8.59
C GLU A 310 -22.32 17.83 -8.48
N ILE A 311 -22.31 18.75 -7.52
CA ILE A 311 -23.37 19.73 -7.34
C ILE A 311 -22.94 21.08 -7.91
N TRP A 312 -23.75 21.60 -8.81
CA TRP A 312 -23.54 22.86 -9.52
C TRP A 312 -24.75 23.77 -9.38
N ILE A 313 -24.51 25.07 -9.22
CA ILE A 313 -25.52 26.11 -9.38
C ILE A 313 -25.38 26.67 -10.80
N ASP A 314 -26.41 26.49 -11.63
CA ASP A 314 -26.57 27.18 -12.91
C ASP A 314 -27.41 28.45 -12.67
N ARG A 315 -26.71 29.59 -12.57
CA ARG A 315 -27.34 30.90 -12.33
C ARG A 315 -28.08 31.43 -13.55
N ALA A 316 -27.71 30.98 -14.76
CA ALA A 316 -28.38 31.38 -16.00
C ALA A 316 -29.77 30.74 -16.12
N GLN A 317 -29.90 29.48 -15.68
CA GLN A 317 -31.17 28.75 -15.67
C GLN A 317 -31.93 28.87 -14.34
N GLY A 318 -31.29 29.41 -13.30
CA GLY A 318 -31.86 29.45 -11.96
C GLY A 318 -32.06 28.05 -11.38
N LYS A 319 -31.10 27.13 -11.60
CA LYS A 319 -31.19 25.73 -11.18
C LYS A 319 -29.99 25.29 -10.35
N ILE A 320 -30.23 24.35 -9.45
CA ILE A 320 -29.17 23.55 -8.81
C ILE A 320 -29.24 22.15 -9.42
N ILE A 321 -28.11 21.67 -9.94
CA ILE A 321 -28.03 20.44 -10.71
C ILE A 321 -27.01 19.50 -10.06
N ARG A 322 -27.41 18.26 -9.79
CA ARG A 322 -26.51 17.14 -9.58
C ARG A 322 -26.08 16.61 -10.94
N LYS A 323 -24.85 16.90 -11.35
CA LYS A 323 -24.22 16.35 -12.55
C LYS A 323 -23.80 14.92 -12.25
N ASN A 324 -24.58 13.95 -12.75
CA ASN A 324 -24.36 12.54 -12.47
C ASN A 324 -23.33 12.00 -13.48
N ARG A 325 -22.29 11.31 -13.01
CA ARG A 325 -21.18 10.91 -13.89
C ARG A 325 -21.52 9.75 -14.83
N LEU A 326 -22.36 8.83 -14.36
CA LEU A 326 -22.75 7.61 -15.08
C LEU A 326 -24.27 7.50 -15.27
N ARG A 327 -25.02 8.55 -14.92
CA ARG A 327 -26.49 8.61 -14.98
C ARG A 327 -26.93 9.95 -15.56
N ALA A 328 -28.22 10.09 -15.85
CA ALA A 328 -28.76 11.38 -16.29
C ALA A 328 -28.70 12.42 -15.16
N ASP A 329 -28.32 13.65 -15.47
CA ASP A 329 -28.29 14.76 -14.52
C ASP A 329 -29.65 14.99 -13.86
N GLN A 330 -29.63 15.48 -12.62
CA GLN A 330 -30.84 15.70 -11.82
C GLN A 330 -30.91 17.13 -11.30
N THR A 331 -32.02 17.81 -11.56
CA THR A 331 -32.31 19.09 -10.90
C THR A 331 -32.71 18.86 -9.44
N LEU A 332 -32.01 19.52 -8.51
CA LEU A 332 -32.24 19.44 -7.08
C LEU A 332 -33.10 20.59 -6.54
N ALA A 333 -32.99 21.78 -7.14
CA ALA A 333 -33.80 22.96 -6.81
C ALA A 333 -33.86 23.94 -7.99
N GLU A 334 -34.87 24.81 -8.02
CA GLU A 334 -35.04 25.88 -9.02
C GLU A 334 -35.50 27.18 -8.34
N GLY A 335 -35.06 28.34 -8.83
CA GLY A 335 -35.45 29.65 -8.29
C GLY A 335 -34.63 30.83 -8.83
N THR A 336 -34.96 32.05 -8.40
CA THR A 336 -34.34 33.30 -8.91
C THR A 336 -33.17 33.84 -8.07
N ASP A 337 -33.03 33.37 -6.82
CA ASP A 337 -31.94 33.73 -5.90
C ASP A 337 -31.54 32.46 -5.12
N ILE A 338 -30.97 31.51 -5.85
CA ILE A 338 -30.63 30.18 -5.33
C ILE A 338 -29.17 30.12 -4.88
N ASP A 339 -28.98 29.41 -3.78
CA ASP A 339 -27.69 28.99 -3.20
C ASP A 339 -27.73 27.49 -2.95
N TRP A 340 -26.59 26.82 -2.79
CA TRP A 340 -26.57 25.36 -2.55
C TRP A 340 -27.36 24.96 -1.31
N THR A 341 -27.43 25.84 -0.30
CA THR A 341 -28.29 25.64 0.88
C THR A 341 -29.79 25.61 0.55
N SER A 342 -30.21 26.05 -0.64
CA SER A 342 -31.61 26.02 -1.10
C SER A 342 -32.07 24.61 -1.49
N ILE A 343 -31.17 23.62 -1.58
CA ILE A 343 -31.56 22.23 -1.78
C ILE A 343 -32.42 21.79 -0.58
N PRO A 344 -33.57 21.11 -0.80
CA PRO A 344 -34.49 20.78 0.29
C PRO A 344 -33.85 20.08 1.50
N ILE A 345 -32.81 19.25 1.30
CA ILE A 345 -32.11 18.53 2.37
C ILE A 345 -31.30 19.45 3.31
N PHE A 346 -31.07 20.72 2.94
CA PHE A 346 -30.41 21.72 3.79
C PHE A 346 -31.39 22.69 4.44
N GLN A 347 -32.69 22.52 4.19
CA GLN A 347 -33.76 23.33 4.75
C GLN A 347 -34.39 22.60 5.95
N GLU A 348 -34.75 23.32 7.02
CA GLU A 348 -35.40 22.72 8.21
C GLU A 348 -36.74 22.04 7.87
N SER A 349 -37.42 22.52 6.82
CA SER A 349 -38.64 21.91 6.28
C SER A 349 -38.40 20.62 5.49
N GLY A 350 -37.16 20.36 5.08
CA GLY A 350 -36.75 19.13 4.42
C GLY A 350 -36.76 17.94 5.38
N ARG A 351 -37.05 16.76 4.84
CA ARG A 351 -36.98 15.49 5.58
C ARG A 351 -36.41 14.41 4.65
N PRO A 352 -35.23 13.82 4.98
CA PRO A 352 -34.29 14.23 6.02
C PRO A 352 -33.73 15.65 5.80
N HIS A 353 -33.10 16.25 6.83
CA HIS A 353 -32.41 17.55 6.71
C HIS A 353 -31.08 17.57 7.44
N TYR A 354 -30.13 18.40 7.02
CA TYR A 354 -28.89 18.71 7.74
C TYR A 354 -28.99 20.05 8.46
N ALA A 355 -28.46 20.10 9.68
CA ALA A 355 -28.35 21.31 10.49
C ALA A 355 -26.97 21.95 10.39
N PHE A 356 -26.86 23.23 10.77
CA PHE A 356 -25.65 24.06 10.70
C PHE A 356 -25.44 24.89 11.98
N ARG A 357 -25.39 24.22 13.14
CA ARG A 357 -25.40 24.87 14.46
C ARG A 357 -24.02 25.39 14.92
N SER A 358 -22.98 24.59 14.74
CA SER A 358 -21.61 24.83 15.20
C SER A 358 -20.75 25.47 14.12
N PHE A 359 -20.94 25.04 12.87
CA PHE A 359 -20.28 25.57 11.68
C PHE A 359 -21.33 26.04 10.68
N SER A 360 -21.17 27.27 10.19
CA SER A 360 -22.07 27.84 9.20
C SER A 360 -21.91 27.15 7.84
N PRO A 361 -22.90 27.24 6.94
CA PRO A 361 -22.76 26.74 5.57
C PRO A 361 -21.53 27.31 4.85
N GLU A 362 -21.28 28.62 4.99
CA GLU A 362 -20.12 29.29 4.39
C GLU A 362 -18.78 28.72 4.91
N THR A 363 -18.70 28.44 6.21
CA THR A 363 -17.52 27.80 6.80
C THR A 363 -17.29 26.42 6.21
N LEU A 364 -18.32 25.57 6.12
CA LEU A 364 -18.19 24.22 5.57
C LEU A 364 -17.80 24.23 4.09
N GLU A 365 -18.37 25.14 3.30
CA GLU A 365 -18.02 25.31 1.88
C GLU A 365 -16.55 25.74 1.72
N THR A 366 -16.09 26.67 2.57
CA THR A 366 -14.70 27.12 2.59
C THR A 366 -13.73 26.00 2.97
N TRP A 367 -14.08 25.21 3.98
CA TRP A 367 -13.28 24.06 4.40
C TRP A 367 -13.25 22.98 3.33
N ALA A 368 -14.38 22.64 2.71
CA ALA A 368 -14.43 21.64 1.65
C ALA A 368 -13.57 22.03 0.45
N PHE A 369 -13.60 23.30 0.04
CA PHE A 369 -12.69 23.84 -0.98
C PHE A 369 -11.23 23.78 -0.52
N GLY A 370 -10.94 24.26 0.70
CA GLY A 370 -9.58 24.32 1.24
C GLY A 370 -8.93 22.95 1.40
N THR A 371 -9.67 21.94 1.86
CA THR A 371 -9.18 20.57 2.02
C THR A 371 -8.99 19.86 0.69
N ALA A 372 -9.82 20.14 -0.32
CA ALA A 372 -9.63 19.58 -1.66
C ALA A 372 -8.31 20.09 -2.29
N VAL A 373 -8.10 21.41 -2.24
CA VAL A 373 -6.84 22.04 -2.69
C VAL A 373 -5.65 21.57 -1.85
N GLY A 374 -5.81 21.52 -0.53
CA GLY A 374 -4.79 21.04 0.40
C GLY A 374 -4.43 19.57 0.16
N GLY A 375 -5.39 18.74 -0.24
CA GLY A 375 -5.17 17.36 -0.64
C GLY A 375 -4.23 17.24 -1.85
N ASN A 376 -4.45 18.04 -2.89
CA ASN A 376 -3.56 18.10 -4.05
C ASN A 376 -2.13 18.54 -3.64
N PHE A 377 -1.98 19.51 -2.74
CA PHE A 377 -0.66 19.88 -2.21
C PHE A 377 -0.01 18.76 -1.39
N LEU A 378 -0.79 18.02 -0.61
CA LEU A 378 -0.29 16.87 0.14
C LEU A 378 0.22 15.79 -0.81
N GLU A 379 -0.56 15.41 -1.83
CA GLU A 379 -0.13 14.44 -2.83
C GLU A 379 1.16 14.89 -3.53
N MET A 380 1.26 16.19 -3.89
CA MET A 380 2.48 16.77 -4.44
C MET A 380 3.68 16.58 -3.49
N LEU A 381 3.50 16.85 -2.19
CA LEU A 381 4.57 16.67 -1.20
C LEU A 381 4.99 15.22 -1.05
N LEU A 382 4.04 14.28 -0.95
CA LEU A 382 4.31 12.85 -0.82
C LEU A 382 5.17 12.38 -1.99
N HIS A 383 4.81 12.73 -3.24
CA HIS A 383 5.63 12.42 -4.40
C HIS A 383 7.02 13.07 -4.36
N LEU A 384 7.16 14.31 -3.88
CA LEU A 384 8.49 14.95 -3.77
C LEU A 384 9.40 14.28 -2.73
N ILE A 385 8.81 13.76 -1.66
CA ILE A 385 9.55 13.05 -0.60
C ILE A 385 9.98 11.67 -1.09
N SER A 386 9.17 11.03 -1.94
CA SER A 386 9.44 9.75 -2.60
C SER A 386 10.35 9.86 -3.83
N LEU A 387 10.94 11.03 -4.11
CA LEU A 387 11.97 11.14 -5.14
C LEU A 387 13.21 10.34 -4.74
N GLU A 388 13.33 9.17 -5.35
CA GLU A 388 14.42 8.22 -5.15
C GLU A 388 15.09 7.89 -6.48
N GLU A 389 16.28 7.29 -6.41
CA GLU A 389 17.01 6.93 -7.61
C GLU A 389 16.18 5.96 -8.47
N GLY A 390 16.04 6.26 -9.76
CA GLY A 390 15.26 5.46 -10.72
C GLY A 390 13.73 5.61 -10.65
N ASP A 391 13.21 6.47 -9.76
CA ASP A 391 11.79 6.88 -9.72
C ASP A 391 11.64 8.42 -9.70
N TYR A 392 12.55 9.12 -10.38
CA TYR A 392 12.51 10.58 -10.44
C TYR A 392 11.40 11.07 -11.36
N ALA A 393 11.22 10.43 -12.52
CA ALA A 393 10.29 10.84 -13.55
C ALA A 393 8.84 10.70 -13.09
N SER A 394 8.47 9.55 -12.52
CA SER A 394 7.08 9.27 -12.12
C SER A 394 6.66 10.22 -11.00
N ASN A 395 7.47 10.33 -9.95
CA ASN A 395 7.22 11.23 -8.82
C ASN A 395 7.28 12.71 -9.22
N SER A 396 8.18 13.12 -10.13
CA SER A 396 8.22 14.50 -10.62
C SER A 396 6.99 14.85 -11.46
N VAL A 397 6.56 13.95 -12.35
CA VAL A 397 5.36 14.16 -13.18
C VAL A 397 4.12 14.24 -12.31
N ASN A 398 3.97 13.33 -11.34
CA ASN A 398 2.82 13.31 -10.44
C ASN A 398 2.83 14.51 -9.47
N SER A 399 3.99 14.92 -8.98
CA SER A 399 4.13 16.14 -8.18
C SER A 399 3.71 17.39 -8.97
N ALA A 400 4.27 17.56 -10.18
CA ALA A 400 3.94 18.69 -11.05
C ALA A 400 2.46 18.71 -11.46
N ALA A 401 1.90 17.53 -11.73
CA ALA A 401 0.49 17.35 -12.02
C ALA A 401 -0.38 17.85 -10.86
N ASN A 402 -0.12 17.39 -9.64
CA ASN A 402 -0.88 17.78 -8.45
C ASN A 402 -0.77 19.27 -8.13
N LEU A 403 0.41 19.88 -8.33
CA LEU A 403 0.57 21.33 -8.24
C LEU A 403 -0.30 22.06 -9.28
N GLY A 404 -0.33 21.56 -10.52
CA GLY A 404 -1.18 22.09 -11.58
C GLY A 404 -2.67 22.00 -11.28
N LEU A 405 -3.12 20.86 -10.72
CA LEU A 405 -4.49 20.65 -10.27
C LEU A 405 -4.87 21.65 -9.16
N ALA A 406 -4.03 21.79 -8.14
CA ALA A 406 -4.26 22.75 -7.05
C ALA A 406 -4.39 24.19 -7.58
N ILE A 407 -3.47 24.63 -8.45
CA ILE A 407 -3.51 25.97 -9.07
C ILE A 407 -4.80 26.14 -9.88
N TYR A 408 -5.19 25.12 -10.66
CA TYR A 408 -6.43 25.16 -11.43
C TYR A 408 -7.66 25.36 -10.54
N GLU A 409 -7.79 24.55 -9.49
CA GLU A 409 -8.93 24.61 -8.57
C GLU A 409 -9.02 25.97 -7.87
N ILE A 410 -7.89 26.57 -7.53
CA ILE A 410 -7.87 27.90 -6.91
C ILE A 410 -8.29 28.98 -7.90
N LEU A 411 -7.79 28.93 -9.14
CA LEU A 411 -8.07 29.92 -10.17
C LEU A 411 -9.48 29.82 -10.76
N LYS A 412 -9.99 28.59 -10.91
CA LYS A 412 -11.28 28.31 -11.55
C LYS A 412 -12.40 28.03 -10.55
N LYS A 413 -12.08 27.89 -9.27
CA LYS A 413 -13.03 27.60 -8.18
C LYS A 413 -13.96 26.41 -8.49
N LYS A 414 -13.43 25.42 -9.20
CA LYS A 414 -14.11 24.18 -9.59
C LYS A 414 -13.09 23.05 -9.79
N PRO A 415 -13.48 21.78 -9.61
CA PRO A 415 -12.58 20.64 -9.81
C PRO A 415 -12.12 20.54 -11.26
N PHE A 416 -10.94 19.96 -11.45
CA PHE A 416 -10.46 19.61 -12.78
C PHE A 416 -11.36 18.51 -13.40
N PRO A 417 -11.55 18.47 -14.73
CA PRO A 417 -12.35 17.41 -15.33
C PRO A 417 -11.77 16.02 -15.03
N TRP A 418 -12.54 15.20 -14.30
CA TRP A 418 -12.06 13.93 -13.72
C TRP A 418 -11.38 12.99 -14.73
N TRP A 419 -11.89 12.90 -15.96
CA TRP A 419 -11.35 11.96 -16.95
C TRP A 419 -10.01 12.45 -17.51
N LEU A 420 -9.80 13.76 -17.58
CA LEU A 420 -8.50 14.34 -17.94
C LEU A 420 -7.51 14.10 -16.80
N GLU A 421 -7.93 14.36 -15.56
CA GLU A 421 -7.11 14.10 -14.38
C GLU A 421 -6.71 12.62 -14.29
N TRP A 422 -7.67 11.70 -14.22
CA TRP A 422 -7.38 10.30 -13.96
C TRP A 422 -6.78 9.59 -15.16
N LEU A 423 -7.36 9.71 -16.36
CA LEU A 423 -6.90 8.92 -17.50
C LEU A 423 -5.64 9.49 -18.14
N LEU A 424 -5.55 10.83 -18.29
CA LEU A 424 -4.43 11.44 -19.00
C LEU A 424 -3.29 11.85 -18.07
N ILE A 425 -3.59 12.51 -16.96
CA ILE A 425 -2.56 13.07 -16.09
C ILE A 425 -2.01 11.98 -15.16
N ARG A 426 -2.87 11.37 -14.34
CA ARG A 426 -2.48 10.37 -13.33
C ARG A 426 -2.06 9.06 -13.97
N VAL A 427 -2.92 8.41 -14.76
CA VAL A 427 -2.61 7.09 -15.33
C VAL A 427 -1.62 7.19 -16.48
N LEU A 428 -1.94 7.90 -17.57
CA LEU A 428 -1.05 7.94 -18.74
C LEU A 428 0.27 8.67 -18.43
N GLY A 429 0.24 9.76 -17.67
CA GLY A 429 1.45 10.47 -17.25
C GLY A 429 2.40 9.58 -16.46
N THR A 430 1.89 8.86 -15.45
CA THR A 430 2.68 7.89 -14.67
C THR A 430 3.20 6.77 -15.56
N LEU A 431 2.35 6.13 -16.37
CA LEU A 431 2.77 5.02 -17.25
C LEU A 431 3.89 5.40 -18.22
N LEU A 432 3.89 6.63 -18.74
CA LEU A 432 4.95 7.15 -19.59
C LEU A 432 6.21 7.49 -18.80
N ALA A 433 6.06 7.96 -17.57
CA ALA A 433 7.17 8.29 -16.69
C ALA A 433 7.88 7.03 -16.15
N SER A 434 7.14 5.93 -15.92
CA SER A 434 7.67 4.61 -15.54
C SER A 434 8.52 3.93 -16.64
N LEU A 435 8.78 4.61 -17.77
CA LEU A 435 9.77 4.18 -18.75
C LEU A 435 11.20 4.52 -18.32
N GLU A 436 11.38 5.26 -17.22
CA GLU A 436 12.67 5.42 -16.56
C GLU A 436 13.23 4.07 -16.10
N GLY A 437 14.54 3.85 -16.25
CA GLY A 437 15.19 2.59 -15.83
C GLY A 437 14.95 1.38 -16.74
N MET A 438 14.20 1.53 -17.83
CA MET A 438 13.80 0.44 -18.73
C MET A 438 14.97 -0.23 -19.49
N HIS A 439 14.94 -1.56 -19.59
CA HIS A 439 15.91 -2.34 -20.37
C HIS A 439 15.76 -2.14 -21.88
N THR A 440 16.88 -2.18 -22.60
CA THR A 440 16.92 -1.87 -24.05
C THR A 440 17.44 -3.00 -24.94
N ARG A 441 18.10 -4.01 -24.35
CA ARG A 441 18.71 -5.14 -25.07
C ARG A 441 18.02 -6.48 -24.83
N VAL A 442 16.83 -6.46 -24.23
CA VAL A 442 16.03 -7.65 -23.92
C VAL A 442 14.96 -7.95 -24.99
N SER A 443 14.38 -9.14 -24.94
CA SER A 443 13.21 -9.50 -25.75
C SER A 443 11.99 -8.62 -25.41
N ALA A 444 11.04 -8.47 -26.34
CA ALA A 444 9.85 -7.64 -26.11
C ALA A 444 8.97 -8.12 -24.94
N SER A 445 9.00 -9.43 -24.65
CA SER A 445 8.31 -10.00 -23.49
C SER A 445 8.99 -9.57 -22.19
N ASN A 446 10.31 -9.71 -22.10
CA ASN A 446 11.07 -9.30 -20.92
C ASN A 446 11.03 -7.80 -20.68
N TRP A 447 11.09 -7.02 -21.76
CA TRP A 447 10.85 -5.59 -21.74
C TRP A 447 9.52 -5.23 -21.07
N PHE A 448 8.43 -5.86 -21.52
CA PHE A 448 7.08 -5.57 -21.01
C PHE A 448 6.91 -6.00 -19.56
N MET A 449 7.45 -7.17 -19.20
CA MET A 449 7.38 -7.69 -17.83
C MET A 449 8.16 -6.82 -16.85
N MET A 450 9.34 -6.34 -17.23
CA MET A 450 10.10 -5.38 -16.44
C MET A 450 9.37 -4.03 -16.32
N TRP A 451 8.81 -3.49 -17.41
CA TRP A 451 8.08 -2.23 -17.33
C TRP A 451 6.87 -2.31 -16.38
N ILE A 452 6.18 -3.46 -16.32
CA ILE A 452 5.08 -3.65 -15.35
C ILE A 452 5.58 -3.65 -13.89
N THR A 453 6.80 -4.09 -13.60
CA THR A 453 7.34 -4.06 -12.22
C THR A 453 7.73 -2.67 -11.76
N LEU A 454 7.90 -1.72 -12.69
CA LEU A 454 8.07 -0.30 -12.39
C LEU A 454 6.71 0.42 -12.35
N ALA A 455 5.90 0.26 -13.40
CA ALA A 455 4.60 0.93 -13.49
C ALA A 455 3.59 0.52 -12.41
N GLY A 456 3.68 -0.72 -11.90
CA GLY A 456 2.80 -1.24 -10.86
C GLY A 456 2.91 -0.48 -9.53
N PRO A 457 4.12 -0.42 -8.93
CA PRO A 457 4.44 0.44 -7.79
C PRO A 457 4.04 1.90 -8.01
N ASP A 458 4.47 2.54 -9.10
CA ASP A 458 4.21 3.97 -9.35
C ASP A 458 2.70 4.30 -9.37
N LEU A 459 1.90 3.46 -10.06
CA LEU A 459 0.44 3.59 -10.03
C LEU A 459 -0.15 3.28 -8.65
N GLY A 460 0.47 2.37 -7.90
CA GLY A 460 0.14 2.09 -6.51
C GLY A 460 0.31 3.32 -5.64
N GLU A 461 1.42 4.04 -5.77
CA GLU A 461 1.69 5.28 -5.04
C GLU A 461 0.66 6.36 -5.35
N VAL A 462 0.35 6.59 -6.63
CA VAL A 462 -0.69 7.55 -7.04
C VAL A 462 -2.02 7.25 -6.37
N ILE A 463 -2.42 5.97 -6.30
CA ILE A 463 -3.67 5.55 -5.65
C ILE A 463 -3.59 5.72 -4.12
N ILE A 464 -2.47 5.36 -3.51
CA ILE A 464 -2.27 5.41 -2.05
C ILE A 464 -2.24 6.87 -1.57
N TYR A 465 -1.47 7.73 -2.22
CA TYR A 465 -1.36 9.14 -1.85
C TYR A 465 -2.70 9.86 -2.06
N ASN A 466 -3.40 9.61 -3.17
CA ASN A 466 -4.74 10.15 -3.39
C ASN A 466 -5.75 9.65 -2.34
N SER A 467 -5.75 8.36 -2.04
CA SER A 467 -6.63 7.80 -1.00
C SER A 467 -6.31 8.35 0.38
N THR A 468 -5.04 8.65 0.66
CA THR A 468 -4.60 9.24 1.93
C THR A 468 -5.07 10.70 2.04
N ALA A 469 -4.87 11.50 1.00
CA ALA A 469 -5.33 12.88 0.94
C ALA A 469 -6.87 12.99 1.03
N GLY A 470 -7.58 12.16 0.25
CA GLY A 470 -9.04 12.07 0.32
C GLY A 470 -9.55 11.62 1.69
N GLY A 471 -8.89 10.64 2.33
CA GLY A 471 -9.23 10.19 3.67
C GLY A 471 -9.09 11.27 4.74
N ILE A 472 -8.08 12.14 4.64
CA ILE A 472 -7.91 13.29 5.53
C ILE A 472 -9.04 14.32 5.32
N GLN A 473 -9.39 14.61 4.07
CA GLN A 473 -10.53 15.47 3.75
C GLN A 473 -11.83 14.90 4.33
N ASP A 474 -12.10 13.61 4.10
CA ASP A 474 -13.30 12.93 4.60
C ASP A 474 -13.36 12.95 6.14
N LEU A 475 -12.23 12.76 6.83
CA LEU A 475 -12.14 12.85 8.29
C LEU A 475 -12.52 14.25 8.79
N ILE A 476 -11.94 15.31 8.22
CA ILE A 476 -12.20 16.70 8.63
C ILE A 476 -13.66 17.07 8.41
N LEU A 477 -14.18 16.81 7.20
CA LEU A 477 -15.54 17.18 6.84
C LEU A 477 -16.59 16.35 7.59
N SER A 478 -16.35 15.06 7.83
CA SER A 478 -17.21 14.22 8.68
C SER A 478 -17.28 14.77 10.10
N PHE A 479 -16.12 15.09 10.70
CA PHE A 479 -16.06 15.67 12.05
C PHE A 479 -16.85 16.99 12.13
N MET A 480 -16.62 17.93 11.21
CA MET A 480 -17.34 19.21 11.21
C MET A 480 -18.85 19.02 11.00
N THR A 481 -19.24 18.11 10.11
CA THR A 481 -20.65 17.81 9.82
C THR A 481 -21.34 17.20 11.03
N LEU A 482 -20.68 16.27 11.74
CA LEU A 482 -21.18 15.64 12.95
C LEU A 482 -21.40 16.64 14.10
N ARG A 483 -20.46 17.58 14.29
CA ARG A 483 -20.57 18.63 15.33
C ARG A 483 -21.75 19.58 15.11
N ASN A 484 -22.34 19.57 13.91
CA ASN A 484 -23.54 20.33 13.59
C ASN A 484 -24.85 19.61 13.95
N HIS A 485 -24.79 18.37 14.44
CA HIS A 485 -25.98 17.59 14.76
C HIS A 485 -26.90 18.27 15.79
N VAL A 486 -28.20 18.13 15.57
CA VAL A 486 -29.27 18.59 16.45
C VAL A 486 -30.33 17.50 16.57
N GLY A 487 -30.85 17.34 17.78
CA GLY A 487 -31.81 16.30 18.13
C GLY A 487 -31.13 15.10 18.78
N SER A 488 -31.94 14.15 19.23
CA SER A 488 -31.45 12.83 19.67
C SER A 488 -32.02 11.78 18.71
N PRO A 489 -31.18 10.96 18.05
CA PRO A 489 -31.62 9.90 17.13
C PRO A 489 -32.65 8.95 17.76
N ALA A 490 -32.52 8.74 19.08
CA ALA A 490 -33.38 7.96 19.96
C ALA A 490 -34.87 8.28 19.91
N SER A 491 -35.19 9.57 19.75
CA SER A 491 -36.49 10.09 20.14
C SER A 491 -37.60 9.82 19.12
N GLY A 492 -37.25 9.32 17.92
CA GLY A 492 -38.16 9.22 16.79
C GLY A 492 -38.80 10.56 16.41
N ALA A 493 -38.27 11.67 16.93
CA ALA A 493 -38.82 13.00 16.74
C ALA A 493 -38.62 13.42 15.28
N SER A 494 -39.61 14.10 14.72
CA SER A 494 -39.56 14.60 13.35
C SER A 494 -38.42 15.60 13.12
N GLU A 495 -37.74 16.10 14.15
CA GLU A 495 -36.74 17.17 14.12
C GLU A 495 -35.26 16.69 14.14
N VAL A 496 -34.98 15.37 14.06
CA VAL A 496 -33.59 14.88 14.07
C VAL A 496 -32.87 15.25 12.77
N ALA A 497 -31.74 15.95 12.89
CA ALA A 497 -30.90 16.30 11.75
C ALA A 497 -30.03 15.10 11.31
N ALA A 498 -29.91 14.88 10.00
CA ALA A 498 -29.22 13.75 9.39
C ALA A 498 -27.69 13.74 9.58
N ASN A 499 -27.11 14.81 10.16
CA ASN A 499 -25.68 14.94 10.44
C ASN A 499 -25.07 13.72 11.15
N TYR A 500 -25.83 13.00 11.99
CA TYR A 500 -25.35 11.81 12.71
C TYR A 500 -24.98 10.63 11.81
N LYS A 501 -25.36 10.68 10.53
CA LYS A 501 -25.04 9.64 9.53
C LYS A 501 -23.66 9.83 8.91
N GLU A 502 -23.07 11.02 9.03
CA GLU A 502 -21.80 11.39 8.38
C GLU A 502 -20.60 10.99 9.24
N VAL A 503 -20.49 9.69 9.52
CA VAL A 503 -19.48 9.08 10.39
C VAL A 503 -18.32 8.46 9.64
N SER A 504 -18.48 8.23 8.33
CA SER A 504 -17.58 7.44 7.49
C SER A 504 -16.11 7.87 7.57
N GLY A 505 -15.82 9.17 7.56
CA GLY A 505 -14.43 9.65 7.61
C GLY A 505 -13.71 9.30 8.92
N ILE A 506 -14.43 9.33 10.05
CA ILE A 506 -13.89 8.90 11.35
C ILE A 506 -13.79 7.38 11.39
N VAL A 507 -14.83 6.66 10.95
CA VAL A 507 -14.84 5.20 10.92
C VAL A 507 -13.68 4.65 10.06
N ASP A 508 -13.41 5.26 8.92
CA ASP A 508 -12.39 4.80 7.98
C ASP A 508 -10.97 4.95 8.51
N LEU A 509 -10.71 5.94 9.37
CA LEU A 509 -9.46 6.02 10.13
C LEU A 509 -9.25 4.76 10.99
N PHE A 510 -10.27 4.36 11.75
CA PHE A 510 -10.17 3.18 12.62
C PHE A 510 -10.17 1.87 11.85
N VAL A 511 -10.86 1.79 10.71
CA VAL A 511 -10.77 0.64 9.79
C VAL A 511 -9.37 0.51 9.19
N GLY A 512 -8.74 1.63 8.83
CA GLY A 512 -7.34 1.66 8.37
C GLY A 512 -6.38 1.16 9.46
N LEU A 513 -6.53 1.65 10.69
CA LEU A 513 -5.74 1.19 11.85
C LEU A 513 -5.96 -0.30 12.12
N ALA A 514 -7.20 -0.78 12.10
CA ALA A 514 -7.52 -2.20 12.28
C ALA A 514 -6.91 -3.07 11.17
N THR A 515 -6.87 -2.58 9.93
CA THR A 515 -6.19 -3.26 8.82
C THR A 515 -4.68 -3.37 9.07
N LYS A 516 -4.05 -2.32 9.59
CA LYS A 516 -2.63 -2.36 9.98
C LYS A 516 -2.38 -3.36 11.11
N LEU A 517 -3.23 -3.38 12.13
CA LEU A 517 -3.14 -4.36 13.22
C LEU A 517 -3.28 -5.81 12.71
N LEU A 518 -4.22 -6.05 11.78
CA LEU A 518 -4.37 -7.34 11.10
C LEU A 518 -3.06 -7.75 10.43
N VAL A 519 -2.45 -6.89 9.62
CA VAL A 519 -1.22 -7.19 8.89
C VAL A 519 -0.04 -7.44 9.84
N ILE A 520 0.07 -6.67 10.92
CA ILE A 520 1.08 -6.89 11.98
C ILE A 520 0.93 -8.29 12.60
N ALA A 521 -0.31 -8.72 12.82
CA ALA A 521 -0.63 -10.02 13.40
C ALA A 521 -0.33 -11.21 12.47
N VAL A 522 -0.20 -11.00 11.15
CA VAL A 522 0.15 -12.07 10.21
C VAL A 522 1.58 -12.55 10.47
N PRO A 523 1.79 -13.84 10.79
CA PRO A 523 3.11 -14.43 10.94
C PRO A 523 3.89 -14.36 9.63
N ARG A 524 5.21 -14.17 9.76
CA ARG A 524 6.13 -14.11 8.62
C ARG A 524 6.12 -15.42 7.81
N GLU A 525 5.88 -16.53 8.49
CA GLU A 525 5.81 -17.88 7.96
C GLU A 525 4.61 -18.08 7.01
N ASP A 526 3.55 -17.29 7.23
CA ASP A 526 2.34 -17.34 6.42
C ASP A 526 2.43 -16.43 5.18
N TYR A 527 3.41 -15.53 5.13
CA TYR A 527 3.58 -14.59 4.02
C TYR A 527 3.98 -15.32 2.73
N CYS A 528 3.15 -15.22 1.70
CA CYS A 528 3.40 -15.85 0.40
C CYS A 528 2.62 -15.18 -0.72
N HIS A 529 2.95 -15.58 -1.96
CA HIS A 529 2.23 -15.19 -3.15
C HIS A 529 0.72 -15.51 -3.02
N PRO A 530 -0.19 -14.60 -3.40
CA PRO A 530 -1.65 -14.77 -3.23
C PRO A 530 -2.25 -15.96 -3.99
N PHE A 531 -1.52 -16.53 -4.94
CA PHE A 531 -1.98 -17.69 -5.73
C PHE A 531 -1.07 -18.90 -5.56
N GLN A 532 -0.28 -18.94 -4.49
CA GLN A 532 0.57 -20.08 -4.18
C GLN A 532 -0.27 -21.29 -3.77
N GLU A 533 0.01 -22.45 -4.37
CA GLU A 533 -0.59 -23.73 -3.97
C GLU A 533 -0.23 -24.07 -2.51
N GLY A 534 -1.23 -24.42 -1.70
CA GLY A 534 -1.08 -24.76 -0.28
C GLY A 534 -0.94 -23.55 0.66
N GLY A 535 0.02 -22.66 0.39
CA GLY A 535 0.29 -21.51 1.29
C GLY A 535 -0.77 -20.42 1.29
N ALA A 536 -1.30 -20.08 0.10
CA ALA A 536 -2.20 -18.93 -0.02
C ALA A 536 -3.56 -19.14 0.65
N ALA A 537 -4.01 -20.39 0.81
CA ALA A 537 -5.30 -20.70 1.39
C ALA A 537 -5.43 -20.15 2.82
N LYS A 538 -4.35 -20.21 3.61
CA LYS A 538 -4.32 -19.65 4.97
C LYS A 538 -4.48 -18.13 4.95
N LEU A 539 -3.77 -17.42 4.08
CA LEU A 539 -3.90 -15.96 3.90
C LEU A 539 -5.30 -15.54 3.46
N TRP A 540 -5.91 -16.26 2.51
CA TRP A 540 -7.27 -15.94 2.05
C TRP A 540 -8.35 -16.28 3.09
N LEU A 541 -8.29 -17.46 3.69
CA LEU A 541 -9.37 -18.00 4.54
C LEU A 541 -9.24 -17.56 5.99
N LEU A 542 -8.06 -17.69 6.60
CA LEU A 542 -7.88 -17.35 8.01
C LEU A 542 -7.63 -15.86 8.19
N TRP A 543 -6.72 -15.28 7.41
CA TRP A 543 -6.29 -13.90 7.61
C TRP A 543 -7.22 -12.87 6.95
N MET A 544 -7.47 -12.99 5.64
CA MET A 544 -8.33 -12.03 4.95
C MET A 544 -9.80 -12.23 5.32
N LEU A 545 -10.35 -13.44 5.14
CA LEU A 545 -11.78 -13.69 5.38
C LEU A 545 -12.13 -13.61 6.87
N LEU A 546 -11.58 -14.48 7.73
CA LEU A 546 -12.00 -14.54 9.14
C LEU A 546 -11.42 -13.40 9.98
N ALA A 547 -10.08 -13.26 10.04
CA ALA A 547 -9.47 -12.18 10.84
C ALA A 547 -9.83 -10.81 10.26
N GLY A 548 -9.86 -10.63 8.94
CA GLY A 548 -10.33 -9.38 8.32
C GLY A 548 -11.79 -9.05 8.64
N THR A 549 -12.68 -10.03 8.77
CA THR A 549 -14.03 -9.79 9.32
C THR A 549 -13.96 -9.31 10.76
N GLY A 550 -13.19 -9.98 11.64
CA GLY A 550 -13.07 -9.57 13.04
C GLY A 550 -12.47 -8.17 13.21
N PHE A 551 -11.40 -7.85 12.48
CA PHE A 551 -10.80 -6.51 12.48
C PHE A 551 -11.70 -5.46 11.83
N GLY A 552 -12.49 -5.81 10.82
CA GLY A 552 -13.51 -4.93 10.25
C GLY A 552 -14.62 -4.60 11.24
N LEU A 553 -15.12 -5.60 11.97
CA LEU A 553 -16.09 -5.40 13.05
C LEU A 553 -15.51 -4.53 14.17
N LEU A 554 -14.28 -4.82 14.60
CA LEU A 554 -13.59 -4.07 15.65
C LEU A 554 -13.36 -2.61 15.25
N GLY A 555 -12.73 -2.37 14.10
CA GLY A 555 -12.43 -1.03 13.60
C GLY A 555 -13.68 -0.23 13.31
N GLY A 556 -14.69 -0.85 12.72
CA GLY A 556 -15.98 -0.21 12.47
C GLY A 556 -16.69 0.21 13.77
N LEU A 557 -16.71 -0.67 14.78
CA LEU A 557 -17.37 -0.39 16.06
C LEU A 557 -16.67 0.70 16.85
N VAL A 558 -15.34 0.60 17.00
CA VAL A 558 -14.55 1.62 17.71
C VAL A 558 -14.64 2.96 16.99
N GLY A 559 -14.60 2.96 15.65
CA GLY A 559 -14.79 4.14 14.83
C GLY A 559 -16.16 4.78 15.02
N MET A 560 -17.23 3.98 15.08
CA MET A 560 -18.58 4.46 15.34
C MET A 560 -18.72 5.11 16.72
N ILE A 561 -18.17 4.47 17.75
CA ILE A 561 -18.14 5.03 19.10
C ILE A 561 -17.40 6.37 19.06
N ALA A 562 -16.20 6.42 18.51
CA ALA A 562 -15.41 7.65 18.40
C ALA A 562 -16.17 8.77 17.66
N ALA A 563 -16.85 8.44 16.56
CA ALA A 563 -17.65 9.39 15.80
C ALA A 563 -18.80 9.98 16.63
N TYR A 564 -19.60 9.15 17.29
CA TYR A 564 -20.72 9.63 18.12
C TYR A 564 -20.25 10.40 19.36
N LEU A 565 -19.10 10.03 19.94
CA LEU A 565 -18.48 10.79 21.02
C LEU A 565 -18.05 12.18 20.57
N SER A 566 -17.39 12.27 19.41
CA SER A 566 -16.96 13.56 18.85
C SER A 566 -18.15 14.51 18.63
N ALA A 567 -19.28 13.94 18.23
CA ALA A 567 -20.51 14.66 17.95
C ALA A 567 -21.32 15.02 19.21
N GLY A 568 -21.01 14.43 20.36
CA GLY A 568 -21.81 14.57 21.59
C GLY A 568 -23.21 13.95 21.49
N ILE A 569 -23.38 12.97 20.60
CA ILE A 569 -24.66 12.31 20.29
C ILE A 569 -24.94 11.12 21.24
N PHE A 570 -23.88 10.66 21.91
CA PHE A 570 -23.90 9.45 22.72
C PHE A 570 -24.85 9.58 23.91
N SER A 571 -25.94 8.82 23.91
CA SER A 571 -27.01 8.93 24.92
C SER A 571 -27.63 7.59 25.34
N GLY A 572 -27.21 6.47 24.74
CA GLY A 572 -27.66 5.11 25.08
C GLY A 572 -28.87 4.61 24.27
N ASP A 573 -29.35 5.40 23.30
CA ASP A 573 -30.49 5.12 22.42
C ASP A 573 -30.12 5.40 20.94
N GLU A 574 -28.98 4.89 20.49
CA GLU A 574 -28.42 5.14 19.16
C GLU A 574 -29.20 4.48 18.00
N ASP A 575 -29.04 4.99 16.76
CA ASP A 575 -29.61 4.39 15.55
C ASP A 575 -28.84 3.11 15.17
N TRP A 576 -29.28 1.97 15.73
CA TRP A 576 -28.63 0.67 15.54
C TRP A 576 -28.60 0.19 14.08
N GLY A 577 -29.55 0.63 13.26
CA GLY A 577 -29.53 0.37 11.82
C GLY A 577 -28.33 1.04 11.15
N GLN A 578 -28.03 2.29 11.54
CA GLN A 578 -26.85 3.01 11.04
C GLN A 578 -25.55 2.36 11.51
N VAL A 579 -25.45 1.92 12.78
CA VAL A 579 -24.27 1.20 13.29
C VAL A 579 -24.06 -0.11 12.52
N GLY A 580 -25.12 -0.91 12.33
CA GLY A 580 -25.05 -2.16 11.57
C GLY A 580 -24.64 -1.95 10.11
N LYS A 581 -25.13 -0.88 9.48
CA LYS A 581 -24.73 -0.49 8.13
C LYS A 581 -23.23 -0.15 8.04
N GLU A 582 -22.69 0.62 8.97
CA GLU A 582 -21.26 0.97 8.95
C GLU A 582 -20.36 -0.24 9.21
N LEU A 583 -20.77 -1.14 10.11
CA LEU A 583 -20.06 -2.41 10.31
C LEU A 583 -20.08 -3.28 9.04
N LEU A 584 -21.21 -3.30 8.31
CA LEU A 584 -21.33 -4.02 7.04
C LEU A 584 -20.37 -3.46 5.99
N PHE A 585 -20.10 -2.15 5.98
CA PHE A 585 -19.15 -1.54 5.05
C PHE A 585 -17.70 -1.61 5.53
N ALA A 586 -17.44 -1.67 6.83
CA ALA A 586 -16.10 -1.79 7.39
C ALA A 586 -15.40 -3.10 7.01
N VAL A 587 -16.12 -4.23 7.03
CA VAL A 587 -15.54 -5.56 6.72
C VAL A 587 -14.99 -5.63 5.29
N PRO A 588 -15.74 -5.29 4.22
CA PRO A 588 -15.20 -5.26 2.87
C PRO A 588 -14.05 -4.27 2.69
N LYS A 589 -14.03 -3.14 3.42
CA LYS A 589 -12.91 -2.18 3.39
C LYS A 589 -11.61 -2.84 3.87
N VAL A 590 -11.64 -3.60 4.96
CA VAL A 590 -10.47 -4.36 5.43
C VAL A 590 -10.04 -5.41 4.39
N TRP A 591 -10.99 -6.18 3.83
CA TRP A 591 -10.67 -7.18 2.80
C TRP A 591 -10.01 -6.58 1.56
N LYS A 592 -10.53 -5.43 1.09
CA LYS A 592 -9.99 -4.69 -0.07
C LYS A 592 -8.56 -4.22 0.20
N SER A 593 -8.29 -3.76 1.41
CA SER A 593 -7.00 -3.17 1.80
C SER A 593 -5.98 -4.21 2.28
N PHE A 594 -6.40 -5.44 2.60
CA PHE A 594 -5.55 -6.48 3.17
C PHE A 594 -4.32 -6.79 2.31
N TRP A 595 -4.51 -7.19 1.04
CA TRP A 595 -3.38 -7.59 0.18
C TRP A 595 -2.40 -6.45 -0.11
N PRO A 596 -2.86 -5.23 -0.47
CA PRO A 596 -1.95 -4.09 -0.59
C PRO A 596 -1.18 -3.79 0.70
N ALA A 597 -1.86 -3.77 1.85
CA ALA A 597 -1.21 -3.49 3.13
C ALA A 597 -0.22 -4.60 3.53
N LEU A 598 -0.58 -5.87 3.29
CA LEU A 598 0.28 -7.02 3.53
C LEU A 598 1.55 -6.94 2.69
N TYR A 599 1.43 -6.63 1.39
CA TYR A 599 2.59 -6.47 0.51
C TYR A 599 3.52 -5.36 0.99
N LEU A 600 2.98 -4.17 1.28
CA LEU A 600 3.77 -3.01 1.70
C LEU A 600 4.46 -3.21 3.06
N ASP A 601 3.82 -3.88 4.00
CA ASP A 601 4.35 -3.97 5.38
C ASP A 601 5.22 -5.22 5.62
N LYS A 602 4.94 -6.33 4.92
CA LYS A 602 5.62 -7.62 5.15
C LYS A 602 6.69 -7.96 4.12
N GLU A 603 6.76 -7.26 3.00
CA GLU A 603 7.88 -7.50 2.09
C GLU A 603 9.21 -7.13 2.77
N GLY A 604 10.21 -8.01 2.71
CA GLY A 604 11.49 -7.80 3.38
C GLY A 604 11.47 -8.06 4.89
N ASP A 605 10.35 -8.47 5.49
CA ASP A 605 10.24 -8.69 6.94
C ASP A 605 10.95 -9.97 7.39
N THR A 606 12.27 -9.84 7.57
CA THR A 606 13.21 -10.91 7.95
C THR A 606 13.64 -10.86 9.42
N ASP A 607 12.96 -10.06 10.25
CA ASP A 607 13.34 -9.82 11.65
C ASP A 607 14.79 -9.30 11.82
N ASP A 608 15.16 -8.32 11.00
CA ASP A 608 16.54 -7.82 10.85
C ASP A 608 17.56 -8.94 10.54
N GLY A 609 17.17 -9.89 9.68
CA GLY A 609 18.02 -10.99 9.25
C GLY A 609 18.13 -12.13 10.26
N ARG A 610 17.29 -12.16 11.30
CA ARG A 610 17.24 -13.26 12.29
C ARG A 610 16.36 -14.42 11.85
N TYR A 611 15.45 -14.18 10.92
CA TYR A 611 14.46 -15.16 10.50
C TYR A 611 15.12 -16.38 9.86
N ASN A 612 14.92 -17.55 10.47
CA ASN A 612 15.29 -18.85 9.95
C ASN A 612 14.11 -19.80 10.14
N PRO A 613 13.40 -20.20 9.08
CA PRO A 613 12.19 -20.99 9.22
C PRO A 613 12.44 -22.45 9.65
N ASP A 614 13.67 -22.94 9.50
CA ASP A 614 14.01 -24.36 9.66
C ASP A 614 14.77 -24.67 10.96
N GLY A 615 14.94 -23.71 11.87
CA GLY A 615 15.57 -23.99 13.15
C GLY A 615 16.06 -22.79 13.93
N THR A 616 17.33 -22.83 14.36
CA THR A 616 17.92 -21.78 15.19
C THR A 616 17.98 -20.46 14.44
N ALA A 617 17.46 -19.39 15.04
CA ALA A 617 17.53 -18.04 14.48
C ALA A 617 18.97 -17.66 14.09
N PHE A 618 19.11 -16.86 13.04
CA PHE A 618 20.38 -16.20 12.75
C PHE A 618 20.65 -15.09 13.77
N GLN A 619 21.88 -14.58 13.80
CA GLN A 619 22.25 -13.50 14.71
C GLN A 619 21.65 -12.14 14.28
N GLY A 620 21.24 -12.03 13.01
CA GLY A 620 20.80 -10.81 12.36
C GLY A 620 21.71 -10.43 11.19
N TYR A 621 21.40 -9.34 10.50
CA TYR A 621 22.27 -8.77 9.48
C TYR A 621 23.62 -8.32 10.10
N PRO A 622 24.75 -8.66 9.48
CA PRO A 622 26.06 -8.19 9.94
C PRO A 622 26.28 -6.70 9.60
N PRO A 623 27.29 -6.03 10.19
CA PRO A 623 27.49 -4.59 10.00
C PRO A 623 27.91 -4.22 8.56
N ALA A 624 27.08 -3.42 7.87
CA ALA A 624 27.27 -3.05 6.48
C ALA A 624 28.61 -2.38 6.16
N GLU A 625 29.08 -1.45 6.99
CA GLU A 625 30.34 -0.71 6.79
C GLU A 625 31.56 -1.63 6.58
N SER A 626 31.53 -2.81 7.22
CA SER A 626 32.60 -3.80 7.16
C SER A 626 32.30 -4.94 6.18
N SER A 627 31.17 -4.89 5.47
CA SER A 627 30.74 -5.98 4.60
C SER A 627 31.82 -6.34 3.57
N PRO A 628 32.10 -7.64 3.38
CA PRO A 628 33.00 -8.08 2.33
C PRO A 628 32.33 -8.15 0.96
N TYR A 629 31.02 -7.87 0.87
CA TYR A 629 30.27 -7.89 -0.38
C TYR A 629 30.07 -6.48 -0.93
N ASN A 630 30.39 -6.31 -2.20
CA ASN A 630 29.93 -5.18 -3.01
C ASN A 630 28.78 -5.63 -3.92
N LEU A 631 28.00 -4.67 -4.42
CA LEU A 631 26.98 -4.92 -5.41
C LEU A 631 27.58 -5.59 -6.66
N PRO A 632 26.88 -6.55 -7.28
CA PRO A 632 27.45 -7.45 -8.28
C PRO A 632 27.55 -6.87 -9.70
N TYR A 633 27.62 -5.55 -9.84
CA TYR A 633 27.69 -4.83 -11.11
C TYR A 633 28.64 -3.64 -11.02
N VAL A 634 29.02 -3.08 -12.16
CA VAL A 634 30.09 -2.08 -12.25
C VAL A 634 29.78 -0.80 -11.46
N GLU A 635 30.83 -0.22 -10.88
CA GLU A 635 30.80 1.07 -10.21
C GLU A 635 30.05 2.15 -11.00
N GLY A 636 29.17 2.89 -10.31
CA GLY A 636 28.37 3.97 -10.88
C GLY A 636 27.15 3.53 -11.70
N LEU A 637 26.96 2.22 -11.92
CA LEU A 637 25.72 1.71 -12.49
C LEU A 637 24.65 1.61 -11.40
N SER A 638 23.47 2.14 -11.71
CA SER A 638 22.28 2.07 -10.87
C SER A 638 21.36 0.96 -11.36
N VAL A 639 20.97 0.05 -10.48
CA VAL A 639 20.16 -1.12 -10.84
C VAL A 639 18.96 -1.26 -9.91
N TYR A 640 17.79 -1.47 -10.52
CA TYR A 640 16.54 -1.73 -9.83
C TYR A 640 16.53 -3.13 -9.18
N VAL A 641 16.12 -3.21 -7.93
CA VAL A 641 15.90 -4.46 -7.21
C VAL A 641 14.43 -4.81 -7.30
N GLY A 642 14.05 -5.64 -8.27
CA GLY A 642 12.67 -6.06 -8.47
C GLY A 642 12.15 -6.93 -7.31
N GLN A 643 13.03 -7.73 -6.71
CA GLN A 643 12.68 -8.62 -5.60
C GLN A 643 13.82 -8.67 -4.56
N GLY A 644 13.47 -8.49 -3.29
CA GLY A 644 14.40 -8.52 -2.17
C GLY A 644 14.28 -9.78 -1.31
N ASN A 645 14.88 -9.72 -0.12
CA ASN A 645 14.74 -10.77 0.87
C ASN A 645 13.25 -10.97 1.23
N GLN A 646 12.82 -12.21 1.44
CA GLN A 646 11.43 -12.53 1.80
C GLN A 646 10.38 -11.84 0.90
N GLY A 647 10.62 -11.83 -0.42
CA GLY A 647 9.68 -11.24 -1.39
C GLY A 647 8.41 -12.07 -1.59
N MET A 648 7.27 -11.44 -1.80
CA MET A 648 5.97 -12.13 -1.97
C MET A 648 5.97 -13.07 -3.18
N PHE A 649 6.57 -12.65 -4.29
CA PHE A 649 6.51 -13.35 -5.57
C PHE A 649 7.58 -14.45 -5.70
N SER A 650 8.76 -14.26 -5.10
CA SER A 650 9.86 -15.23 -4.96
C SER A 650 10.58 -14.94 -3.64
N HIS A 651 11.26 -15.93 -3.05
CA HIS A 651 11.99 -15.80 -1.76
C HIS A 651 11.15 -15.95 -0.49
N THR A 652 9.89 -16.37 -0.56
CA THR A 652 9.15 -16.78 0.66
C THR A 652 9.51 -18.20 1.09
N PHE A 653 9.42 -18.45 2.40
CA PHE A 653 9.61 -19.78 3.01
C PHE A 653 8.79 -20.87 2.31
N ILE A 654 7.54 -20.55 1.97
CA ILE A 654 6.59 -21.50 1.36
C ILE A 654 7.03 -21.88 -0.07
N ASN A 655 7.71 -20.98 -0.78
CA ASN A 655 7.98 -21.13 -2.22
C ASN A 655 9.43 -21.50 -2.51
N SER A 656 10.35 -21.13 -1.62
CA SER A 656 11.78 -21.27 -1.87
C SER A 656 12.57 -21.31 -0.56
N SER A 657 13.74 -21.95 -0.63
CA SER A 657 14.75 -21.86 0.42
C SER A 657 15.68 -20.64 0.28
N GLN A 658 15.38 -19.76 -0.68
CA GLN A 658 16.14 -18.55 -1.02
C GLN A 658 15.58 -17.30 -0.33
N ILE A 659 15.33 -17.37 0.98
CA ILE A 659 14.78 -16.23 1.76
C ILE A 659 15.68 -14.99 1.68
N TYR A 660 16.99 -15.19 1.75
CA TYR A 660 17.98 -14.13 1.64
C TYR A 660 18.58 -14.13 0.24
N ALA A 661 17.94 -13.39 -0.65
CA ALA A 661 18.29 -13.29 -2.06
C ALA A 661 17.81 -11.97 -2.65
N TYR A 662 18.50 -11.53 -3.69
CA TYR A 662 18.18 -10.29 -4.40
C TYR A 662 18.14 -10.53 -5.90
N ASP A 663 17.11 -9.99 -6.54
CA ASP A 663 16.93 -10.00 -8.00
C ASP A 663 17.16 -8.59 -8.54
N PHE A 664 18.31 -8.41 -9.20
CA PHE A 664 18.76 -7.15 -9.77
C PHE A 664 18.37 -7.07 -11.26
N SER A 665 17.46 -6.17 -11.60
CA SER A 665 16.96 -5.97 -12.96
C SER A 665 18.01 -5.32 -13.84
N MET A 666 18.87 -6.13 -14.45
CA MET A 666 19.95 -5.71 -15.34
C MET A 666 19.56 -5.91 -16.81
N ASP A 667 20.09 -5.10 -17.73
CA ASP A 667 19.86 -5.30 -19.17
C ASP A 667 20.60 -6.56 -19.66
N GLN A 668 20.14 -7.16 -20.76
CA GLN A 668 20.80 -8.37 -21.28
C GLN A 668 22.24 -8.04 -21.68
N ASP A 669 23.15 -8.99 -21.46
CA ASP A 669 24.59 -8.86 -21.70
C ASP A 669 25.37 -7.92 -20.77
N GLU A 670 24.74 -7.32 -19.76
CA GLU A 670 25.49 -6.57 -18.75
C GLU A 670 26.41 -7.48 -17.93
N GLU A 671 27.62 -7.00 -17.66
CA GLU A 671 28.61 -7.77 -16.90
C GLU A 671 28.19 -7.88 -15.44
N ILE A 672 28.20 -9.11 -14.94
CA ILE A 672 28.05 -9.44 -13.54
C ILE A 672 29.46 -9.61 -12.96
N LEU A 673 29.75 -8.85 -11.92
CA LEU A 673 31.02 -8.82 -11.23
C LEU A 673 30.97 -9.66 -9.96
N ALA A 674 32.09 -10.30 -9.61
CA ALA A 674 32.22 -10.95 -8.32
C ALA A 674 32.11 -9.91 -7.19
N SER A 675 31.13 -10.08 -6.32
CA SER A 675 30.88 -9.22 -5.14
C SER A 675 31.95 -9.33 -4.07
N ARG A 676 32.61 -10.50 -4.00
CA ARG A 676 33.63 -10.82 -3.01
C ARG A 676 34.62 -11.82 -3.63
N PRO A 677 35.93 -11.74 -3.32
CA PRO A 677 36.92 -12.67 -3.84
C PRO A 677 36.61 -14.13 -3.48
N GLY A 678 37.13 -15.06 -4.27
CA GLY A 678 36.94 -16.48 -4.00
C GLY A 678 37.47 -17.40 -5.07
N THR A 679 37.06 -18.66 -4.99
CA THR A 679 37.37 -19.72 -5.95
C THR A 679 36.09 -20.22 -6.62
N VAL A 680 36.07 -20.33 -7.94
CA VAL A 680 34.94 -20.89 -8.68
C VAL A 680 34.84 -22.39 -8.39
N VAL A 681 33.69 -22.86 -7.91
CA VAL A 681 33.51 -24.26 -7.49
C VAL A 681 32.49 -25.04 -8.30
N ASP A 682 31.57 -24.36 -8.99
CA ASP A 682 30.60 -24.98 -9.88
C ASP A 682 30.07 -23.94 -10.86
N PHE A 683 29.58 -24.40 -12.00
CA PHE A 683 28.84 -23.55 -12.94
C PHE A 683 28.02 -24.41 -13.91
N PHE A 684 26.94 -23.82 -14.43
CA PHE A 684 26.19 -24.34 -15.55
C PHE A 684 25.83 -23.19 -16.48
N ASP A 685 26.03 -23.36 -17.79
CA ASP A 685 25.93 -22.26 -18.77
C ASP A 685 25.47 -22.73 -20.16
N TRP A 686 24.44 -23.58 -20.17
CA TRP A 686 23.85 -24.19 -21.37
C TRP A 686 22.32 -24.08 -21.44
N ALA A 687 21.66 -23.55 -20.41
CA ALA A 687 20.24 -23.24 -20.48
C ALA A 687 20.02 -22.11 -21.50
N PRO A 688 19.07 -22.25 -22.43
CA PRO A 688 18.74 -21.22 -23.41
C PRO A 688 18.15 -19.99 -22.72
N ASP A 689 18.45 -18.82 -23.28
CA ASP A 689 17.84 -17.54 -22.91
C ASP A 689 16.33 -17.56 -23.18
N ASP A 690 15.55 -16.82 -22.39
CA ASP A 690 14.10 -16.67 -22.44
C ASP A 690 13.31 -17.99 -22.25
N GLU A 691 13.92 -19.03 -21.67
CA GLU A 691 13.33 -20.36 -21.54
C GLU A 691 13.46 -20.95 -20.13
N ASN A 692 12.38 -21.59 -19.67
CA ASN A 692 12.36 -22.41 -18.46
C ASN A 692 12.43 -23.92 -18.80
N THR A 693 13.53 -24.35 -19.39
CA THR A 693 13.70 -25.72 -19.88
C THR A 693 14.92 -26.39 -19.26
N TRP A 694 14.74 -27.62 -18.75
CA TRP A 694 15.87 -28.41 -18.27
C TRP A 694 16.77 -28.78 -19.44
N THR A 695 18.04 -28.36 -19.38
CA THR A 695 19.05 -28.74 -20.35
C THR A 695 20.15 -29.54 -19.69
N SER A 696 20.86 -30.32 -20.50
CA SER A 696 22.05 -31.06 -20.10
C SER A 696 23.26 -30.50 -20.81
N MET A 697 24.43 -30.63 -20.17
CA MET A 697 25.72 -30.34 -20.79
C MET A 697 25.83 -31.06 -22.15
N PRO A 698 26.27 -30.36 -23.22
CA PRO A 698 26.34 -30.95 -24.56
C PRO A 698 27.23 -32.19 -24.64
N ALA A 699 26.85 -33.12 -25.53
CA ALA A 699 27.68 -34.27 -25.84
C ALA A 699 29.05 -33.83 -26.38
N GLY A 700 30.14 -34.38 -25.82
CA GLY A 700 31.52 -34.02 -26.18
C GLY A 700 32.21 -33.06 -25.22
N VAL A 701 31.47 -32.41 -24.31
CA VAL A 701 32.07 -31.66 -23.20
C VAL A 701 32.36 -32.63 -22.05
N THR A 702 33.59 -32.61 -21.52
CA THR A 702 33.98 -33.45 -20.38
C THR A 702 33.75 -32.68 -19.07
N PRO A 703 32.83 -33.12 -18.19
CA PRO A 703 32.60 -32.46 -16.90
C PRO A 703 33.76 -32.71 -15.94
N VAL A 704 33.97 -31.81 -14.99
CA VAL A 704 34.79 -32.11 -13.81
C VAL A 704 33.98 -33.04 -12.89
N PRO A 705 34.54 -34.13 -12.33
CA PRO A 705 33.79 -35.05 -11.48
C PRO A 705 33.08 -34.35 -10.31
N GLY A 706 31.75 -34.42 -10.26
CA GLY A 706 30.91 -33.76 -9.24
C GLY A 706 30.32 -32.40 -9.63
N GLN A 707 30.66 -31.88 -10.82
CA GLN A 707 30.07 -30.67 -11.39
C GLN A 707 28.58 -30.88 -11.71
N THR A 708 27.79 -29.81 -11.64
CA THR A 708 26.43 -29.80 -12.18
C THR A 708 26.43 -30.02 -13.70
N THR A 709 25.78 -31.08 -14.18
CA THR A 709 25.72 -31.43 -15.62
C THR A 709 24.36 -31.21 -16.26
N ALA A 710 23.33 -30.89 -15.49
CA ALA A 710 21.99 -30.59 -16.00
C ALA A 710 21.29 -29.58 -15.09
N GLN A 711 20.69 -28.55 -15.68
CA GLN A 711 20.00 -27.49 -14.98
C GLN A 711 19.06 -26.74 -15.93
N ARG A 712 18.08 -26.02 -15.39
CA ARG A 712 17.14 -25.18 -16.15
C ARG A 712 17.52 -23.71 -16.29
N TRP A 713 18.58 -23.28 -15.61
CA TRP A 713 19.06 -21.89 -15.53
C TRP A 713 20.58 -21.89 -15.52
N ASN A 714 21.19 -20.78 -15.95
CA ASN A 714 22.63 -20.61 -15.94
C ASN A 714 23.07 -19.93 -14.63
N PHE A 715 24.16 -20.44 -14.06
CA PHE A 715 24.70 -19.94 -12.80
C PHE A 715 26.20 -20.18 -12.68
N ILE A 716 26.84 -19.41 -11.80
CA ILE A 716 28.20 -19.65 -11.32
C ILE A 716 28.23 -19.59 -9.78
N VAL A 717 29.01 -20.48 -9.16
CA VAL A 717 29.17 -20.56 -7.71
C VAL A 717 30.60 -20.24 -7.33
N ILE A 718 30.77 -19.28 -6.41
CA ILE A 718 32.07 -18.84 -5.90
C ILE A 718 32.13 -19.13 -4.40
N ARG A 719 33.12 -19.91 -3.98
CA ARG A 719 33.45 -20.12 -2.57
C ARG A 719 34.31 -18.98 -2.08
N HIS A 720 33.92 -18.31 -0.99
CA HIS A 720 34.69 -17.22 -0.42
C HIS A 720 35.80 -17.74 0.50
N ASP A 721 36.84 -18.27 -0.11
CA ASP A 721 38.04 -18.79 0.55
C ASP A 721 39.29 -17.94 0.30
N ARG A 722 39.12 -16.74 -0.27
CA ARG A 722 40.20 -15.83 -0.63
C ARG A 722 40.02 -14.45 0.00
N ASP A 723 41.14 -13.80 0.35
CA ASP A 723 41.17 -12.36 0.61
C ASP A 723 41.23 -11.54 -0.68
N ASP A 724 41.18 -10.20 -0.57
CA ASP A 724 41.25 -9.28 -1.72
C ASP A 724 42.59 -9.34 -2.48
N THR A 725 43.62 -9.98 -1.91
CA THR A 725 44.90 -10.23 -2.57
C THR A 725 45.00 -11.63 -3.22
N GLY A 726 43.95 -12.44 -3.10
CA GLY A 726 43.87 -13.79 -3.66
C GLY A 726 44.51 -14.89 -2.79
N ASN A 727 44.94 -14.57 -1.55
CA ASN A 727 45.50 -15.58 -0.64
C ASN A 727 44.40 -16.41 0.00
N LEU A 728 44.70 -17.68 0.29
CA LEU A 728 43.75 -18.57 0.98
C LEU A 728 43.49 -18.10 2.42
N LEU A 729 42.22 -18.01 2.77
CA LEU A 729 41.77 -17.80 4.14
C LEU A 729 41.95 -19.08 4.96
N THR A 730 42.29 -18.91 6.24
CA THR A 730 42.44 -20.04 7.18
C THR A 730 41.16 -20.33 7.97
N ASN A 731 40.30 -19.32 8.12
CA ASN A 731 39.01 -19.40 8.79
C ASN A 731 37.99 -18.56 7.99
N PRO A 732 36.68 -18.87 8.11
CA PRO A 732 35.64 -17.95 7.65
C PRO A 732 35.73 -16.59 8.34
N ASP A 733 35.14 -15.56 7.74
CA ASP A 733 35.03 -14.24 8.35
C ASP A 733 34.14 -14.33 9.61
N PRO A 734 34.69 -14.08 10.82
CA PRO A 734 33.94 -14.26 12.06
C PRO A 734 32.84 -13.22 12.28
N ASN A 735 32.78 -12.17 11.46
CA ASN A 735 31.76 -11.12 11.57
C ASN A 735 30.66 -11.24 10.51
N HIS A 736 30.97 -11.84 9.36
CA HIS A 736 30.06 -11.88 8.19
C HIS A 736 29.66 -13.28 7.78
N ASP A 737 30.52 -14.28 8.02
CA ASP A 737 30.29 -15.65 7.57
C ASP A 737 29.63 -16.48 8.66
N LEU A 738 28.42 -16.05 9.05
CA LEU A 738 27.69 -16.57 10.20
C LEU A 738 26.45 -17.36 9.79
N GLY A 739 26.43 -18.63 10.19
CA GLY A 739 25.27 -19.51 10.07
C GLY A 739 24.29 -19.36 11.24
N PRO A 740 23.33 -20.30 11.37
CA PRO A 740 22.39 -20.35 12.48
C PRO A 740 23.08 -20.23 13.85
N GLY A 741 22.51 -19.40 14.73
CA GLY A 741 23.06 -19.15 16.07
C GLY A 741 24.40 -18.39 16.10
N GLY A 742 24.85 -17.80 14.99
CA GLY A 742 26.14 -17.11 14.91
C GLY A 742 27.33 -18.05 14.75
N THR A 743 27.12 -19.26 14.23
CA THR A 743 28.20 -20.23 14.02
C THR A 743 29.02 -19.86 12.78
N PRO A 744 30.36 -19.73 12.85
CA PRO A 744 31.18 -19.47 11.66
C PRO A 744 31.06 -20.59 10.62
N VAL A 745 30.79 -20.24 9.37
CA VAL A 745 30.59 -21.18 8.25
C VAL A 745 31.31 -20.73 6.99
N TRP A 746 31.70 -21.62 6.10
CA TRP A 746 32.22 -21.19 4.80
C TRP A 746 31.09 -20.80 3.86
N THR A 747 31.16 -19.59 3.32
CA THR A 747 30.11 -19.01 2.45
C THR A 747 30.38 -19.21 0.97
N TYR A 748 29.30 -19.37 0.22
CA TYR A 748 29.28 -19.57 -1.22
C TYR A 748 28.27 -18.60 -1.83
N ALA A 749 28.72 -17.71 -2.71
CA ALA A 749 27.83 -16.89 -3.52
C ALA A 749 27.39 -17.65 -4.77
N VAL A 750 26.09 -17.62 -5.03
CA VAL A 750 25.49 -18.12 -6.26
C VAL A 750 25.01 -16.91 -7.06
N TYR A 751 25.52 -16.77 -8.28
CA TYR A 751 25.07 -15.80 -9.26
C TYR A 751 24.28 -16.55 -10.32
N GLY A 752 23.05 -16.15 -10.60
CA GLY A 752 22.13 -16.90 -11.44
C GLY A 752 21.37 -16.08 -12.48
N HIS A 753 20.58 -16.79 -13.27
CA HIS A 753 19.89 -16.27 -14.47
C HIS A 753 20.85 -15.68 -15.51
N GLY A 754 22.06 -16.24 -15.59
CA GLY A 754 23.05 -15.80 -16.57
C GLY A 754 22.61 -16.04 -18.02
N ARG A 755 23.15 -15.23 -18.93
CA ARG A 755 22.98 -15.45 -20.36
C ARG A 755 23.73 -16.70 -20.82
N GLN A 756 23.11 -17.48 -21.70
CA GLN A 756 23.68 -18.69 -22.27
C GLN A 756 25.06 -18.46 -22.88
N GLY A 757 26.06 -19.20 -22.39
CA GLY A 757 27.44 -19.18 -22.88
C GLY A 757 28.28 -18.01 -22.36
N SER A 758 27.72 -17.12 -21.54
CA SER A 758 28.42 -15.92 -21.05
C SER A 758 29.57 -16.23 -20.09
N ILE A 759 29.42 -17.23 -19.22
CA ILE A 759 30.49 -17.65 -18.29
C ILE A 759 31.66 -18.18 -19.11
N ARG A 760 31.37 -19.06 -20.08
CA ARG A 760 32.39 -19.64 -20.96
C ARG A 760 33.12 -18.56 -21.77
N ASP A 761 32.40 -17.56 -22.29
CA ASP A 761 32.98 -16.42 -23.02
C ASP A 761 33.91 -15.59 -22.13
N ILE A 762 33.47 -15.22 -20.92
CA ILE A 762 34.27 -14.43 -19.98
C ILE A 762 35.59 -15.12 -19.63
N PHE A 763 35.55 -16.41 -19.27
CA PHE A 763 36.76 -17.14 -18.91
C PHE A 763 37.66 -17.43 -20.11
N ALA A 764 37.10 -17.63 -21.30
CA ALA A 764 37.86 -17.74 -22.53
C ALA A 764 38.65 -16.45 -22.82
N ASN A 765 38.01 -15.29 -22.70
CA ASN A 765 38.64 -13.99 -22.86
C ASN A 765 39.74 -13.76 -21.81
N ARG A 766 39.47 -14.09 -20.54
CA ARG A 766 40.44 -13.98 -19.45
C ARG A 766 41.70 -14.84 -19.67
N LEU A 767 41.52 -16.05 -20.17
CA LEU A 767 42.62 -17.00 -20.42
C LEU A 767 43.29 -16.80 -21.79
N GLY A 768 42.75 -15.92 -22.65
CA GLY A 768 43.26 -15.70 -24.00
C GLY A 768 43.11 -16.93 -24.91
N ILE A 769 42.06 -17.74 -24.71
CA ILE A 769 41.79 -18.93 -25.52
C ILE A 769 40.43 -18.80 -26.23
N PRO A 770 40.23 -19.42 -27.40
CA PRO A 770 38.92 -19.40 -28.07
C PRO A 770 37.84 -20.05 -27.20
N VAL A 771 36.62 -19.49 -27.19
CA VAL A 771 35.47 -20.05 -26.44
C VAL A 771 35.15 -21.49 -26.82
N ALA A 772 35.41 -21.91 -28.08
CA ALA A 772 35.23 -23.29 -28.50
C ALA A 772 36.19 -24.29 -27.79
N ASN A 773 37.28 -23.78 -27.20
CA ASN A 773 38.31 -24.56 -26.52
C ASN A 773 38.24 -24.45 -24.99
N ILE A 774 37.32 -23.65 -24.44
CA ILE A 774 37.13 -23.57 -22.99
C ILE A 774 36.49 -24.87 -22.50
N THR A 775 37.13 -25.50 -21.52
CA THR A 775 36.60 -26.71 -20.86
C THR A 775 36.17 -26.37 -19.45
N PRO A 776 35.28 -27.16 -18.82
CA PRO A 776 34.91 -26.92 -17.43
C PRO A 776 36.10 -26.89 -16.45
N ALA A 777 37.15 -27.66 -16.71
CA ALA A 777 38.39 -27.65 -15.93
C ALA A 777 39.23 -26.37 -16.07
N ASN A 778 38.97 -25.55 -17.10
CA ASN A 778 39.58 -24.22 -17.22
C ASN A 778 38.90 -23.19 -16.32
N ILE A 779 37.67 -23.44 -15.89
CA ILE A 779 36.83 -22.50 -15.12
C ILE A 779 36.77 -22.91 -13.64
N ILE A 780 36.44 -24.17 -13.36
CA ILE A 780 36.37 -24.69 -11.98
C ILE A 780 37.76 -24.70 -11.37
N GLY A 781 37.88 -24.13 -10.16
CA GLY A 781 39.13 -23.96 -9.45
C GLY A 781 39.85 -22.63 -9.72
N GLN A 782 39.35 -21.80 -10.65
CA GLN A 782 39.91 -20.47 -10.88
C GLN A 782 39.64 -19.54 -9.70
N VAL A 783 40.64 -18.74 -9.35
CA VAL A 783 40.51 -17.65 -8.36
C VAL A 783 39.92 -16.43 -9.06
N VAL A 784 38.94 -15.79 -8.42
CA VAL A 784 38.34 -14.54 -8.86
C VAL A 784 38.55 -13.46 -7.81
N SER A 785 38.88 -12.26 -8.27
CA SER A 785 38.96 -11.07 -7.42
C SER A 785 37.60 -10.38 -7.35
N ARG A 786 37.37 -9.58 -6.30
CA ARG A 786 36.24 -8.63 -6.27
C ARG A 786 36.28 -7.73 -7.50
N GLY A 787 35.11 -7.46 -8.09
CA GLY A 787 34.99 -6.62 -9.28
C GLY A 787 35.36 -7.32 -10.58
N GLN A 788 35.76 -8.59 -10.53
CA GLN A 788 36.11 -9.32 -11.75
C GLN A 788 34.83 -9.82 -12.45
N PRO A 789 34.68 -9.66 -13.78
CA PRO A 789 33.57 -10.24 -14.51
C PRO A 789 33.53 -11.77 -14.36
N VAL A 790 32.35 -12.32 -14.10
CA VAL A 790 32.15 -13.77 -13.91
C VAL A 790 31.01 -14.35 -14.74
N MET A 791 30.04 -13.52 -15.12
CA MET A 791 28.86 -13.90 -15.91
C MET A 791 28.30 -12.65 -16.63
N ARG A 792 27.38 -12.80 -17.57
CA ARG A 792 26.55 -11.69 -18.06
C ARG A 792 25.07 -11.93 -17.74
N ALA A 793 24.32 -10.87 -17.48
CA ALA A 793 22.90 -10.94 -17.17
C ALA A 793 22.10 -11.49 -18.36
N GLY A 794 21.13 -12.35 -18.04
CA GLY A 794 20.26 -13.03 -18.98
C GLY A 794 18.88 -13.31 -18.36
N ASP A 795 18.12 -14.17 -19.04
CA ASP A 795 16.84 -14.67 -18.56
C ASP A 795 16.80 -16.18 -18.78
N THR A 796 17.08 -17.00 -17.77
CA THR A 796 17.09 -18.46 -17.91
C THR A 796 16.43 -19.16 -16.75
N GLY A 797 15.58 -20.16 -16.99
CA GLY A 797 14.87 -20.91 -15.93
C GLY A 797 13.61 -20.22 -15.43
N ILE A 798 13.28 -20.39 -14.15
CA ILE A 798 12.16 -19.67 -13.53
C ILE A 798 12.64 -18.26 -13.22
N SER A 799 12.38 -17.34 -14.13
CA SER A 799 12.74 -15.94 -14.04
C SER A 799 11.54 -15.09 -14.47
N PHE A 800 11.39 -13.92 -13.84
CA PHE A 800 10.24 -13.03 -14.09
C PHE A 800 10.47 -12.08 -15.27
N HIS A 801 11.71 -11.61 -15.46
CA HIS A 801 12.24 -10.87 -16.61
C HIS A 801 13.78 -11.00 -16.60
N ASN A 802 14.50 -10.38 -17.54
CA ASN A 802 15.97 -10.38 -17.51
C ASN A 802 16.52 -9.76 -16.20
N HIS A 803 17.30 -10.51 -15.43
CA HIS A 803 17.84 -10.05 -14.15
C HIS A 803 19.03 -10.92 -13.71
N LEU A 804 19.76 -10.45 -12.70
CA LEU A 804 20.69 -11.25 -11.92
C LEU A 804 20.01 -11.66 -10.61
N HIS A 805 19.98 -12.95 -10.33
CA HIS A 805 19.68 -13.46 -8.99
C HIS A 805 20.98 -13.72 -8.21
N MET A 806 21.06 -13.21 -6.98
CA MET A 806 22.19 -13.45 -6.10
C MET A 806 21.74 -13.90 -4.72
N HIS A 807 22.36 -14.96 -4.19
CA HIS A 807 22.20 -15.37 -2.80
C HIS A 807 23.46 -16.02 -2.24
N ILE A 808 23.53 -16.11 -0.90
CA ILE A 808 24.65 -16.72 -0.18
C ILE A 808 24.18 -18.01 0.51
N LYS A 809 24.98 -19.07 0.42
CA LYS A 809 24.78 -20.35 1.13
C LYS A 809 26.00 -20.73 1.96
N SER A 810 25.79 -21.57 2.96
CA SER A 810 26.89 -22.27 3.64
C SER A 810 27.27 -23.55 2.91
N GLY A 811 28.51 -24.01 3.09
CA GLY A 811 28.98 -25.25 2.50
C GLY A 811 30.27 -25.79 3.14
N PRO A 812 30.87 -26.82 2.54
CA PRO A 812 32.06 -27.46 3.09
C PRO A 812 33.30 -26.54 3.10
N PRO A 813 34.32 -26.83 3.92
CA PRO A 813 35.53 -26.02 3.99
C PRO A 813 36.41 -26.10 2.73
N PRO A 814 37.40 -25.18 2.57
CA PRO A 814 38.30 -25.12 1.42
C PRO A 814 39.11 -26.39 1.17
N SER A 815 39.30 -27.22 2.19
CA SER A 815 39.93 -28.55 2.07
C SER A 815 39.17 -29.49 1.12
N THR A 816 37.90 -29.23 0.85
CA THR A 816 37.14 -29.93 -0.18
C THR A 816 37.51 -29.38 -1.54
N ALA A 817 38.12 -30.21 -2.39
CA ALA A 817 38.52 -29.81 -3.73
C ALA A 817 37.29 -29.46 -4.59
N PRO A 818 37.36 -28.42 -5.44
CA PRO A 818 36.36 -28.19 -6.47
C PRO A 818 36.24 -29.42 -7.40
N PRO A 819 35.04 -29.74 -7.88
CA PRO A 819 33.82 -28.98 -7.77
C PRO A 819 33.04 -29.23 -6.46
N VAL A 820 32.22 -28.26 -6.08
CA VAL A 820 31.25 -28.40 -4.98
C VAL A 820 29.86 -28.23 -5.59
N GLY A 821 29.24 -29.33 -5.98
CA GLY A 821 27.91 -29.33 -6.59
C GLY A 821 26.82 -28.85 -5.61
N GLY A 822 25.69 -28.38 -6.15
CA GLY A 822 24.62 -27.76 -5.36
C GLY A 822 24.07 -28.61 -4.20
N GLY A 823 24.13 -29.94 -4.29
CA GLY A 823 23.71 -30.84 -3.20
C GLY A 823 24.63 -30.88 -1.97
N ALA A 824 25.83 -30.28 -2.04
CA ALA A 824 26.74 -30.13 -0.92
C ALA A 824 26.60 -28.80 -0.17
N LEU A 825 25.81 -27.85 -0.71
CA LEU A 825 25.51 -26.57 -0.08
C LEU A 825 24.29 -26.69 0.84
N SER A 826 24.15 -25.75 1.77
CA SER A 826 22.95 -25.67 2.59
C SER A 826 21.69 -25.48 1.73
N ASN A 827 20.59 -26.06 2.20
CA ASN A 827 19.29 -25.84 1.58
C ASN A 827 18.91 -24.36 1.66
N TRP A 828 19.13 -23.75 2.82
CA TRP A 828 18.80 -22.35 3.11
C TRP A 828 19.92 -21.38 2.78
N THR A 829 19.48 -20.18 2.44
CA THR A 829 20.31 -18.99 2.26
C THR A 829 20.64 -18.32 3.60
N LEU A 830 21.73 -17.55 3.63
CA LEU A 830 22.21 -16.84 4.81
C LEU A 830 21.91 -15.34 4.68
N PRO A 831 21.62 -14.63 5.79
CA PRO A 831 21.53 -13.17 5.78
C PRO A 831 22.89 -12.57 5.39
N PHE A 832 22.87 -11.62 4.47
CA PHE A 832 24.07 -10.90 4.03
C PHE A 832 23.68 -9.49 3.59
N VAL A 833 24.67 -8.60 3.62
CA VAL A 833 24.51 -7.18 3.32
C VAL A 833 25.60 -6.72 2.37
N PHE A 834 25.35 -5.67 1.60
CA PHE A 834 26.32 -4.98 0.77
C PHE A 834 26.91 -3.78 1.51
N ARG A 835 28.14 -3.41 1.17
CA ARG A 835 28.84 -2.32 1.87
C ARG A 835 28.27 -0.94 1.54
N GLU A 836 27.94 -0.74 0.28
CA GLU A 836 27.57 0.54 -0.31
C GLU A 836 26.06 0.82 -0.24
N VAL A 837 25.25 -0.17 0.11
CA VAL A 837 23.80 -0.01 0.14
C VAL A 837 23.41 0.90 1.31
N THR A 838 22.83 2.02 0.96
CA THR A 838 22.27 3.00 1.88
C THR A 838 20.77 3.06 1.72
N ASN A 839 20.08 3.16 2.84
CA ASN A 839 18.66 3.43 2.90
C ASN A 839 18.45 4.76 3.63
N PHE A 840 17.20 5.22 3.67
CA PHE A 840 16.81 6.50 4.29
C PHE A 840 17.36 6.73 5.72
N ILE A 841 17.58 5.65 6.50
CA ILE A 841 18.04 5.70 7.91
C ILE A 841 19.58 5.57 8.02
N GLY A 842 20.28 5.43 6.90
CA GLY A 842 21.74 5.24 6.82
C GLY A 842 22.16 3.95 6.13
N THR A 843 23.43 3.59 6.26
CA THR A 843 24.01 2.37 5.67
C THR A 843 23.63 1.13 6.48
N ASP A 844 22.55 0.46 6.10
CA ASP A 844 22.17 -0.86 6.67
C ASP A 844 22.61 -2.03 5.77
N GLY A 845 23.03 -1.73 4.53
CA GLY A 845 23.54 -2.71 3.58
C GLY A 845 22.49 -3.65 2.98
N VAL A 846 21.21 -3.47 3.28
CA VAL A 846 20.12 -4.38 2.85
C VAL A 846 19.38 -3.75 1.67
N CYS A 847 19.38 -4.42 0.53
CA CYS A 847 18.56 -4.01 -0.60
C CYS A 847 17.08 -4.25 -0.29
N LYS A 848 16.25 -3.23 -0.52
CA LYS A 848 14.79 -3.32 -0.46
C LYS A 848 14.25 -3.58 -1.86
N ASN A 849 13.10 -4.25 -1.92
CA ASN A 849 12.38 -4.39 -3.18
C ASN A 849 11.94 -3.01 -3.68
N LEU A 850 11.74 -2.90 -4.98
CA LEU A 850 11.25 -1.70 -5.65
C LEU A 850 12.16 -0.47 -5.49
N ASN A 851 13.44 -0.67 -5.20
CA ASN A 851 14.42 0.40 -5.00
C ASN A 851 15.59 0.25 -5.98
N PHE A 852 16.22 1.36 -6.35
CA PHE A 852 17.47 1.35 -7.11
C PHE A 852 18.67 1.52 -6.19
N TYR A 853 19.77 0.87 -6.56
CA TYR A 853 21.04 1.00 -5.86
C TYR A 853 22.18 1.21 -6.84
N THR A 854 23.08 2.13 -6.48
CA THR A 854 24.32 2.37 -7.22
C THR A 854 25.46 1.57 -6.61
N SER A 855 26.22 0.89 -7.47
CA SER A 855 27.36 0.07 -7.05
C SER A 855 28.65 0.87 -6.89
N ASP A 856 29.50 0.45 -5.95
CA ASP A 856 30.90 0.89 -5.78
C ASP A 856 31.90 -0.19 -6.23
N ASN A 857 31.43 -1.25 -6.91
CA ASN A 857 32.27 -2.38 -7.30
C ASN A 857 33.10 -2.05 -8.54
N THR A 858 34.32 -1.56 -8.33
CA THR A 858 35.25 -1.22 -9.41
C THR A 858 35.60 -2.46 -10.24
N ARG A 859 35.32 -2.40 -11.54
CA ARG A 859 35.63 -3.49 -12.48
C ARG A 859 37.14 -3.74 -12.56
N VAL A 860 37.56 -5.00 -12.36
CA VAL A 860 38.95 -5.44 -12.55
C VAL A 860 39.08 -6.45 -13.71
N PRO A 861 40.26 -6.55 -14.35
CA PRO A 861 40.47 -7.40 -15.53
C PRO A 861 40.25 -8.90 -15.34
#